data_AF-A0A1V3A0Y3-F1
#
_entry.id   AF-A0A1V3A0Y3-F1
#
_cell.length_a   1.000
_cell.length_b   1.000
_cell.length_c   1.000
_cell.angle_alpha   90.00
_cell.angle_beta   90.00
_cell.angle_gamma   90.00
#
_symmetry.space_group_name_H-M   'P 1'
#
loop_
_entity.id
_entity.type
_entity.pdbx_description
1 polymer ?
#
loop_
_entity_poly.entity_id
_entity_poly.type
_entity_poly.pdbx_seq_one_letter_code
_entity_poly.pdbx_strand_id
1 'polypeptide(L)'
;MIESIRVLFVTANPNLAEQVISSIRSRGCAVRPEQVDDGEGLTTALRETRFEVVVFTEPGLNLARSDVDAALQASGRRTPLVLMTERPEEERLPDYEAGVFAVVDHQLVELTAILTLRAADSLHLRQQIKRMENSLQESERRSQLLLDNSRDAIAYIHDGMHVYANASWRERFGVDDPDDIEGLPLMDLVAPDSRDDLKRFLRSYQEGSEEAMAQHFQLRTLDGEAFEAELHLSSTTVEGEAATQVQLSSGEDKELAQKIDYLSQRDLVTGLYNRQYFQDAIETTRTRAAETEKPFALLTVAVDHFPEIRANAGMSGADLMLADVGQIIESHFPETAVIARLEAERFGVLLPEAQQAAAEERLNALQEAIASRVFEVGTLSTHGSVSAGGVIADETAPDTEELLAQTDRALEDAVKAGGGTHRFYRPAEGELTQAQLDQQWKNRILEALEENRLELRYQPVVNLHGADRPRYSVFVRLLDADGTVHEPVEFLPSAERTEVATRIDRWILRHALAVLARQLKKDSRTQFFLKLTNGSLGDPSVLTWLNDDLHALRIPADNVVVELKEPTIVTHLKPAMNAGRGLKEMHSHLCVDDFGNGLKPFQLLQHLDADHIKLDASFVKNLAESEENQETIREYTEAAHAKGKQVIVPHIEDASALAVLYGLNVNLVQGFFLQAPMPEPDFDFESV
;
A
#
# COMPACT_ATOMS: atom_id res chain seq x y z
N MET A 1 -18.01 -4.25 9.70
CA MET A 1 -19.23 -3.45 9.91
C MET A 1 -19.07 -2.65 11.18
N ILE A 2 -19.35 -1.35 11.17
CA ILE A 2 -19.24 -0.51 12.37
C ILE A 2 -20.28 -0.93 13.42
N GLU A 3 -19.81 -1.36 14.60
CA GLU A 3 -20.69 -1.84 15.69
C GLU A 3 -21.46 -0.70 16.38
N SER A 4 -20.89 0.51 16.42
CA SER A 4 -21.55 1.69 16.99
C SER A 4 -21.13 2.98 16.32
N ILE A 5 -22.09 3.89 16.13
CA ILE A 5 -21.85 5.24 15.61
C ILE A 5 -22.46 6.32 16.51
N ARG A 6 -21.75 7.43 16.71
CA ARG A 6 -22.21 8.73 17.18
C ARG A 6 -22.69 9.56 15.99
N VAL A 7 -23.98 9.89 16.01
CA VAL A 7 -24.62 10.69 14.97
C VAL A 7 -25.19 11.95 15.60
N LEU A 8 -24.85 13.11 15.04
CA LEU A 8 -25.45 14.39 15.42
C LEU A 8 -26.62 14.68 14.48
N PHE A 9 -27.82 14.78 15.02
CA PHE A 9 -29.02 15.17 14.28
C PHE A 9 -29.29 16.66 14.49
N VAL A 10 -29.21 17.42 13.41
CA VAL A 10 -29.55 18.84 13.37
C VAL A 10 -30.97 18.94 12.82
N THR A 11 -31.98 19.01 13.68
CA THR A 11 -33.39 18.91 13.27
C THR A 11 -34.33 19.64 14.22
N ALA A 12 -35.37 20.27 13.67
CA ALA A 12 -36.52 20.77 14.45
C ALA A 12 -37.61 19.70 14.66
N ASN A 13 -37.45 18.53 14.03
CA ASN A 13 -38.40 17.41 14.09
C ASN A 13 -37.75 16.18 14.78
N PRO A 14 -37.89 16.06 16.11
CA PRO A 14 -37.28 14.95 16.86
C PRO A 14 -37.86 13.58 16.49
N ASN A 15 -39.13 13.53 16.04
CA ASN A 15 -39.75 12.26 15.63
C ASN A 15 -39.09 11.68 14.38
N LEU A 16 -38.69 12.54 13.43
CA LEU A 16 -38.01 12.10 12.22
C LEU A 16 -36.62 11.56 12.52
N ALA A 17 -35.86 12.22 13.41
CA ALA A 17 -34.59 11.68 13.89
C ALA A 17 -34.76 10.31 14.57
N GLU A 18 -35.78 10.15 15.41
CA GLU A 18 -36.03 8.86 16.09
C GLU A 18 -36.37 7.73 15.10
N GLN A 19 -37.08 8.04 14.00
CA GLN A 19 -37.34 7.08 12.93
C GLN A 19 -36.05 6.66 12.21
N VAL A 20 -35.15 7.61 11.90
CA VAL A 20 -33.83 7.30 11.30
C VAL A 20 -32.98 6.47 12.26
N ILE A 21 -32.93 6.85 13.55
CA ILE A 21 -32.22 6.11 14.60
C ILE A 21 -32.73 4.68 14.71
N SER A 22 -34.05 4.48 14.75
CA SER A 22 -34.66 3.15 14.80
C SER A 22 -34.32 2.31 13.57
N SER A 23 -34.27 2.94 12.40
CA SER A 23 -33.93 2.30 11.13
C SER A 23 -32.44 1.92 11.06
N ILE A 24 -31.54 2.71 11.65
CA ILE A 24 -30.13 2.32 11.78
C ILE A 24 -29.98 1.16 12.78
N ARG A 25 -30.67 1.20 13.92
CA ARG A 25 -30.62 0.14 14.94
C ARG A 25 -31.14 -1.20 14.42
N SER A 26 -32.19 -1.20 13.61
CA SER A 26 -32.73 -2.44 13.00
C SER A 26 -31.75 -3.12 12.04
N ARG A 27 -30.72 -2.39 11.58
CA ARG A 27 -29.63 -2.90 10.73
C ARG A 27 -28.40 -3.36 11.53
N GLY A 28 -28.53 -3.48 12.86
CA GLY A 28 -27.49 -4.07 13.70
C GLY A 28 -26.38 -3.10 14.16
N CYS A 29 -26.54 -1.79 13.95
CA CYS A 29 -25.57 -0.79 14.40
C CYS A 29 -26.10 0.00 15.61
N ALA A 30 -25.31 0.08 16.69
CA ALA A 30 -25.68 0.83 17.88
C ALA A 30 -25.46 2.34 17.70
N VAL A 31 -26.55 3.11 17.66
CA VAL A 31 -26.47 4.58 17.51
C VAL A 31 -26.42 5.27 18.88
N ARG A 32 -25.47 6.19 19.04
CA ARG A 32 -25.35 7.19 20.10
C ARG A 32 -25.78 8.55 19.54
N PRO A 33 -27.08 8.86 19.52
CA PRO A 33 -27.57 10.08 18.91
C PRO A 33 -27.39 11.27 19.85
N GLU A 34 -27.08 12.43 19.27
CA GLU A 34 -27.23 13.73 19.90
C GLU A 34 -28.11 14.59 18.99
N GLN A 35 -29.00 15.41 19.55
CA GLN A 35 -29.92 16.24 18.77
C GLN A 35 -29.75 17.71 19.14
N VAL A 36 -29.70 18.56 18.12
CA VAL A 36 -29.62 20.02 18.27
C VAL A 36 -30.62 20.68 17.32
N ASP A 37 -31.19 21.80 17.74
CA ASP A 37 -32.22 22.56 17.01
C ASP A 37 -31.83 24.02 16.77
N ASP A 38 -30.59 24.41 17.08
CA ASP A 38 -30.04 25.73 16.78
C ASP A 38 -28.52 25.68 16.49
N GLY A 39 -27.98 26.79 15.97
CA GLY A 39 -26.59 26.87 15.51
C GLY A 39 -25.57 26.94 16.65
N GLU A 40 -25.98 27.48 17.81
CA GLU A 40 -25.14 27.54 19.00
C GLU A 40 -24.94 26.14 19.60
N GLY A 41 -26.01 25.36 19.65
CA GLY A 41 -26.02 23.94 20.02
C GLY A 41 -25.19 23.09 19.06
N LEU A 42 -25.34 23.27 17.74
CA LEU A 42 -24.50 22.60 16.74
C LEU A 42 -23.00 22.86 16.97
N THR A 43 -22.63 24.13 17.14
CA THR A 43 -21.23 24.51 17.33
C THR A 43 -20.67 23.95 18.64
N THR A 44 -21.48 23.94 19.71
CA THR A 44 -21.11 23.40 21.01
C THR A 44 -20.92 21.88 20.93
N ALA A 45 -21.88 21.16 20.36
CA ALA A 45 -21.83 19.71 20.18
C ALA A 45 -20.58 19.28 19.40
N LEU A 46 -20.30 19.93 18.27
CA LEU A 46 -19.12 19.62 17.43
C LEU A 46 -17.79 19.89 18.14
N ARG A 47 -17.76 20.84 19.08
CA ARG A 47 -16.58 21.14 19.90
C ARG A 47 -16.36 20.08 20.98
N GLU A 48 -17.41 19.69 21.69
CA GLU A 48 -17.35 18.79 22.84
C GLU A 48 -17.21 17.32 22.44
N THR A 49 -17.93 16.90 21.39
CA THR A 49 -18.05 15.50 20.99
C THR A 49 -17.55 15.29 19.56
N ARG A 50 -16.93 14.14 19.30
CA ARG A 50 -16.65 13.66 17.94
C ARG A 50 -17.83 12.84 17.44
N PHE A 51 -18.37 13.22 16.30
CA PHE A 51 -19.41 12.48 15.59
C PHE A 51 -18.83 11.87 14.33
N GLU A 52 -19.27 10.66 13.99
CA GLU A 52 -18.88 10.05 12.71
C GLU A 52 -19.76 10.52 11.56
N VAL A 53 -20.97 11.01 11.84
CA VAL A 53 -21.89 11.56 10.82
C VAL A 53 -22.73 12.68 11.43
N VAL A 54 -23.00 13.72 10.63
CA VAL A 54 -24.05 14.71 10.92
C VAL A 54 -25.23 14.47 9.98
N VAL A 55 -26.45 14.42 10.52
CA VAL A 55 -27.69 14.35 9.75
C VAL A 55 -28.42 15.67 9.93
N PHE A 56 -28.56 16.45 8.85
CA PHE A 56 -29.25 17.74 8.87
C PHE A 56 -30.60 17.62 8.16
N THR A 57 -31.65 18.17 8.76
CA THR A 57 -33.02 18.09 8.22
C THR A 57 -33.57 19.48 7.88
N GLU A 58 -33.95 19.67 6.63
CA GLU A 58 -34.78 20.78 6.12
C GLU A 58 -36.19 20.25 5.80
N PRO A 59 -37.29 20.96 6.11
CA PRO A 59 -37.39 22.31 6.68
C PRO A 59 -37.66 22.31 8.20
N GLY A 60 -37.58 23.49 8.82
CA GLY A 60 -38.07 23.72 10.19
C GLY A 60 -37.07 24.32 11.15
N LEU A 61 -35.80 24.40 10.77
CA LEU A 61 -34.76 25.12 11.49
C LEU A 61 -34.54 26.50 10.89
N ASN A 62 -34.29 27.52 11.73
CA ASN A 62 -33.81 28.82 11.27
C ASN A 62 -32.27 28.77 11.09
N LEU A 63 -31.80 27.72 10.42
CA LEU A 63 -30.42 27.44 10.09
C LEU A 63 -30.33 27.14 8.61
N ALA A 64 -29.46 27.87 7.91
CA ALA A 64 -29.14 27.53 6.54
C ALA A 64 -28.08 26.41 6.54
N ARG A 65 -28.03 25.63 5.46
CA ARG A 65 -26.97 24.64 5.23
C ARG A 65 -25.57 25.25 5.38
N SER A 66 -25.38 26.49 4.89
CA SER A 66 -24.11 27.22 5.01
C SER A 66 -23.65 27.41 6.46
N ASP A 67 -24.59 27.51 7.41
CA ASP A 67 -24.26 27.63 8.83
C ASP A 67 -23.74 26.30 9.39
N VAL A 68 -24.27 25.18 8.89
CA VAL A 68 -23.81 23.82 9.23
C VAL A 68 -22.42 23.57 8.67
N ASP A 69 -22.17 23.95 7.42
CA ASP A 69 -20.85 23.84 6.79
C ASP A 69 -19.80 24.66 7.54
N ALA A 70 -20.13 25.91 7.89
CA ALA A 70 -19.26 26.77 8.67
C ALA A 70 -18.93 26.16 10.04
N ALA A 71 -19.91 25.54 10.72
CA ALA A 71 -19.68 24.87 11.99
C ALA A 71 -18.79 23.62 11.84
N LEU A 72 -18.98 22.83 10.78
CA LEU A 72 -18.15 21.67 10.46
C LEU A 72 -16.72 22.09 10.12
N GLN A 73 -16.53 23.11 9.27
CA GLN A 73 -15.22 23.68 8.95
C GLN A 73 -14.52 24.22 10.21
N ALA A 74 -15.23 24.99 11.04
CA ALA A 74 -14.68 25.53 12.29
C ALA A 74 -14.29 24.45 13.30
N SER A 75 -14.90 23.26 13.23
CA SER A 75 -14.52 22.13 14.08
C SER A 75 -13.16 21.52 13.69
N GLY A 76 -12.65 21.83 12.49
CA GLY A 76 -11.41 21.25 11.94
C GLY A 76 -11.52 19.76 11.62
N ARG A 77 -12.73 19.20 11.61
CA ARG A 77 -13.00 17.76 11.42
C ARG A 77 -13.77 17.55 10.12
N ARG A 78 -13.37 16.53 9.36
CA ARG A 78 -14.04 16.13 8.12
C ARG A 78 -15.18 15.15 8.38
N THR A 79 -16.15 15.54 9.21
CA THR A 79 -17.31 14.70 9.50
C THR A 79 -18.30 14.77 8.32
N PRO A 80 -18.70 13.64 7.72
CA PRO A 80 -19.64 13.63 6.60
C PRO A 80 -21.04 14.12 7.01
N LEU A 81 -21.67 14.86 6.11
CA LEU A 81 -23.01 15.41 6.26
C LEU A 81 -24.02 14.63 5.39
N VAL A 82 -25.12 14.19 5.99
CA VAL A 82 -26.29 13.62 5.29
C VAL A 82 -27.44 14.62 5.43
N LEU A 83 -27.94 15.12 4.30
CA LEU A 83 -29.00 16.10 4.25
C LEU A 83 -30.34 15.42 3.94
N MET A 84 -31.35 15.65 4.78
CA MET A 84 -32.74 15.33 4.51
C MET A 84 -33.46 16.61 4.07
N THR A 85 -34.08 16.63 2.89
CA THR A 85 -34.73 17.84 2.36
C THR A 85 -36.04 17.54 1.64
N GLU A 86 -36.94 18.53 1.62
CA GLU A 86 -38.17 18.55 0.81
C GLU A 86 -37.94 19.07 -0.62
N ARG A 87 -36.76 19.65 -0.90
CA ARG A 87 -36.44 20.22 -2.21
C ARG A 87 -36.51 19.16 -3.31
N PRO A 88 -37.02 19.47 -4.51
CA PRO A 88 -37.04 18.53 -5.63
C PRO A 88 -35.61 18.14 -6.05
N GLU A 89 -35.44 16.96 -6.66
CA GLU A 89 -34.13 16.37 -6.96
C GLU A 89 -33.22 17.28 -7.82
N GLU A 90 -33.82 18.01 -8.76
CA GLU A 90 -33.13 18.98 -9.62
C GLU A 90 -32.46 20.12 -8.83
N GLU A 91 -32.96 20.43 -7.63
CA GLU A 91 -32.44 21.50 -6.74
C GLU A 91 -31.41 20.98 -5.72
N ARG A 92 -31.10 19.67 -5.74
CA ARG A 92 -30.17 19.03 -4.77
C ARG A 92 -28.73 18.94 -5.27
N LEU A 93 -28.48 19.14 -6.56
CA LEU A 93 -27.13 19.07 -7.16
C LEU A 93 -26.10 19.97 -6.44
N PRO A 94 -26.42 21.23 -6.08
CA PRO A 94 -25.46 22.12 -5.40
C PRO A 94 -25.00 21.62 -4.02
N ASP A 95 -25.76 20.72 -3.40
CA ASP A 95 -25.38 20.14 -2.11
C ASP A 95 -24.33 19.03 -2.28
N TYR A 96 -24.46 18.22 -3.34
CA TYR A 96 -23.42 17.25 -3.70
C TYR A 96 -22.12 17.93 -4.13
N GLU A 97 -22.21 18.99 -4.94
CA GLU A 97 -21.05 19.79 -5.36
C GLU A 97 -20.31 20.42 -4.16
N ALA A 98 -21.04 20.75 -3.10
CA ALA A 98 -20.44 21.28 -1.88
C ALA A 98 -19.93 20.22 -0.90
N GLY A 99 -19.90 18.95 -1.31
CA GLY A 99 -19.32 17.87 -0.51
C GLY A 99 -20.25 17.24 0.53
N VAL A 100 -21.56 17.47 0.46
CA VAL A 100 -22.54 16.71 1.26
C VAL A 100 -22.46 15.24 0.84
N PHE A 101 -22.32 14.33 1.80
CA PHE A 101 -22.14 12.91 1.53
C PHE A 101 -23.36 12.29 0.85
N ALA A 102 -24.56 12.72 1.25
CA ALA A 102 -25.82 12.27 0.67
C ALA A 102 -26.93 13.30 0.87
N VAL A 103 -27.78 13.48 -0.14
CA VAL A 103 -29.00 14.30 -0.05
C VAL A 103 -30.21 13.42 -0.33
N VAL A 104 -31.09 13.32 0.65
CA VAL A 104 -32.20 12.37 0.68
C VAL A 104 -33.51 13.11 0.83
N ASP A 105 -34.55 12.61 0.18
CA ASP A 105 -35.89 13.12 0.43
C ASP A 105 -36.29 12.88 1.89
N HIS A 106 -36.82 13.89 2.57
CA HIS A 106 -37.19 13.79 3.99
C HIS A 106 -38.16 12.62 4.31
N GLN A 107 -38.92 12.11 3.33
CA GLN A 107 -39.81 10.96 3.50
C GLN A 107 -39.09 9.61 3.45
N LEU A 108 -37.87 9.55 2.90
CA LEU A 108 -37.11 8.32 2.69
C LEU A 108 -36.19 8.01 3.88
N VAL A 109 -36.79 7.73 5.03
CA VAL A 109 -36.10 7.41 6.30
C VAL A 109 -35.14 6.23 6.17
N GLU A 110 -35.56 5.15 5.49
CA GLU A 110 -34.71 3.96 5.33
C GLU A 110 -33.47 4.22 4.49
N LEU A 111 -33.60 5.03 3.44
CA LEU A 111 -32.47 5.43 2.61
C LEU A 111 -31.50 6.32 3.39
N THR A 112 -32.03 7.25 4.18
CA THR A 112 -31.23 8.11 5.07
C THR A 112 -30.41 7.26 6.05
N ALA A 113 -31.02 6.24 6.65
CA ALA A 113 -30.31 5.33 7.56
C ALA A 113 -29.16 4.57 6.87
N ILE A 114 -29.39 4.05 5.66
CA ILE A 114 -28.35 3.36 4.87
C ILE A 114 -27.20 4.31 4.53
N LEU A 115 -27.52 5.52 4.07
CA LEU A 115 -26.51 6.49 3.68
C LEU A 115 -25.75 7.06 4.88
N THR A 116 -26.39 7.16 6.05
CA THR A 116 -25.72 7.48 7.32
C THR A 116 -24.69 6.41 7.68
N LEU A 117 -25.03 5.13 7.55
CA LEU A 117 -24.07 4.04 7.80
C LEU A 117 -22.89 4.07 6.82
N ARG A 118 -23.17 4.26 5.52
CA ARG A 118 -22.11 4.39 4.50
C ARG A 118 -21.21 5.61 4.72
N ALA A 119 -21.78 6.71 5.22
CA ALA A 119 -21.02 7.90 5.58
C ALA A 119 -20.01 7.60 6.70
N ALA A 120 -20.47 6.91 7.74
CA ALA A 120 -19.62 6.49 8.86
C ALA A 120 -18.51 5.52 8.40
N ASP A 121 -18.85 4.53 7.56
CA ASP A 121 -17.88 3.58 6.99
C ASP A 121 -16.80 4.31 6.16
N SER A 122 -17.20 5.28 5.33
CA SER A 122 -16.26 6.07 4.53
C SER A 122 -15.28 6.86 5.40
N LEU A 123 -15.75 7.46 6.49
CA LEU A 123 -14.89 8.15 7.44
C LEU A 123 -13.91 7.18 8.13
N HIS A 124 -14.38 6.00 8.52
CA HIS A 124 -13.56 4.98 9.17
C HIS A 124 -12.42 4.49 8.26
N LEU A 125 -12.73 4.17 7.01
CA LEU A 125 -11.74 3.73 6.02
C LEU A 125 -10.65 4.79 5.80
N ARG A 126 -11.03 6.07 5.67
CA ARG A 126 -10.07 7.17 5.53
C ARG A 126 -9.14 7.27 6.74
N GLN A 127 -9.66 7.07 7.95
CA GLN A 127 -8.86 7.09 9.17
C GLN A 127 -7.90 5.89 9.26
N GLN A 128 -8.33 4.70 8.81
CA GLN A 128 -7.47 3.52 8.78
C GLN A 128 -6.31 3.69 7.79
N ILE A 129 -6.59 4.17 6.58
CA ILE A 129 -5.56 4.45 5.56
C ILE A 129 -4.50 5.39 6.13
N LYS A 130 -4.90 6.51 6.76
CA LYS A 130 -3.94 7.47 7.32
C LYS A 130 -3.10 6.88 8.45
N ARG A 131 -3.66 5.97 9.25
CA ARG A 131 -2.89 5.26 10.29
C ARG A 131 -1.88 4.29 9.69
N MET A 132 -2.26 3.57 8.64
CA MET A 132 -1.35 2.66 7.94
C MET A 132 -0.20 3.40 7.28
N GLU A 133 -0.46 4.52 6.60
CA GLU A 133 0.58 5.38 6.03
C GLU A 133 1.59 5.85 7.09
N ASN A 134 1.09 6.38 8.21
CA ASN A 134 1.96 6.84 9.29
C ASN A 134 2.79 5.70 9.88
N SER A 135 2.18 4.52 10.05
CA SER A 135 2.87 3.33 10.58
C SER A 135 3.94 2.82 9.61
N LEU A 136 3.69 2.87 8.30
CA LEU A 136 4.65 2.48 7.28
C LEU A 136 5.86 3.42 7.30
N GLN A 137 5.61 4.72 7.27
CA GLN A 137 6.66 5.74 7.29
C GLN A 137 7.50 5.69 8.58
N GLU A 138 6.87 5.44 9.72
CA GLU A 138 7.57 5.26 11.00
C GLU A 138 8.42 3.98 11.01
N SER A 139 7.93 2.90 10.40
CA SER A 139 8.67 1.65 10.27
C SER A 139 9.91 1.80 9.36
N GLU A 140 9.77 2.42 8.19
CA GLU A 140 10.87 2.67 7.26
C GLU A 140 11.95 3.56 7.89
N ARG A 141 11.53 4.66 8.53
CA ARG A 141 12.44 5.56 9.25
C ARG A 141 13.19 4.83 10.36
N ARG A 142 12.52 3.93 11.09
CA ARG A 142 13.13 3.11 12.13
C ARG A 142 14.15 2.14 11.54
N SER A 143 13.85 1.47 10.43
CA SER A 143 14.79 0.55 9.76
C SER A 143 16.06 1.27 9.29
N GLN A 144 15.93 2.44 8.67
CA GLN A 144 17.09 3.24 8.25
C GLN A 144 17.96 3.66 9.45
N LEU A 145 17.32 4.13 10.53
CA LEU A 145 18.03 4.51 11.76
C LEU A 145 18.72 3.32 12.45
N LEU A 146 18.17 2.11 12.35
CA LEU A 146 18.80 0.90 12.88
C LEU A 146 20.04 0.50 12.08
N LEU A 147 20.00 0.60 10.75
CA LEU A 147 21.14 0.31 9.88
C LEU A 147 22.28 1.34 10.06
N ASP A 148 21.94 2.62 10.09
CA ASP A 148 22.94 3.70 10.22
C ASP A 148 23.57 3.77 11.62
N ASN A 149 22.83 3.38 12.67
CA ASN A 149 23.38 3.29 14.03
C ASN A 149 24.00 1.92 14.37
N SER A 150 24.00 0.97 13.42
CA SER A 150 24.68 -0.31 13.61
C SER A 150 26.18 -0.09 13.73
N ARG A 151 26.80 -0.71 14.75
CA ARG A 151 28.26 -0.71 14.92
C ARG A 151 28.96 -1.68 13.96
N ASP A 152 28.20 -2.62 13.41
CA ASP A 152 28.72 -3.54 12.42
C ASP A 152 28.81 -2.82 11.08
N ALA A 153 29.97 -2.94 10.43
CA ALA A 153 30.15 -2.44 9.08
C ALA A 153 29.40 -3.37 8.12
N ILE A 154 28.33 -2.86 7.51
CA ILE A 154 27.44 -3.61 6.61
C ILE A 154 27.38 -2.89 5.26
N ALA A 155 27.54 -3.66 4.19
CA ALA A 155 27.29 -3.23 2.83
C ALA A 155 26.44 -4.24 2.05
N TYR A 156 25.64 -3.73 1.12
CA TYR A 156 24.94 -4.55 0.13
C TYR A 156 25.65 -4.42 -1.21
N ILE A 157 25.91 -5.56 -1.84
CA ILE A 157 26.71 -5.67 -3.06
C ILE A 157 25.90 -6.40 -4.12
N HIS A 158 25.82 -5.79 -5.30
CA HIS A 158 25.16 -6.36 -6.48
C HIS A 158 26.14 -6.33 -7.65
N ASP A 159 26.32 -7.46 -8.35
CA ASP A 159 27.31 -7.63 -9.43
C ASP A 159 28.74 -7.16 -9.06
N GLY A 160 29.12 -7.28 -7.79
CA GLY A 160 30.43 -6.88 -7.27
C GLY A 160 30.58 -5.38 -6.96
N MET A 161 29.50 -4.60 -7.10
CA MET A 161 29.44 -3.15 -6.85
C MET A 161 28.64 -2.87 -5.57
N HIS A 162 29.07 -1.89 -4.77
CA HIS A 162 28.30 -1.47 -3.60
C HIS A 162 27.01 -0.77 -4.03
N VAL A 163 25.87 -1.26 -3.55
CA VAL A 163 24.54 -0.64 -3.69
C VAL A 163 24.21 0.23 -2.48
N TYR A 164 24.71 -0.17 -1.31
CA TYR A 164 24.54 0.57 -0.07
C TYR A 164 25.66 0.20 0.90
N ALA A 165 26.07 1.15 1.73
CA ALA A 165 26.99 0.93 2.83
C ALA A 165 26.60 1.81 4.02
N ASN A 166 26.46 1.21 5.20
CA ASN A 166 26.11 1.96 6.40
C ASN A 166 27.28 2.82 6.91
N ALA A 167 27.00 3.70 7.88
CA ALA A 167 28.00 4.63 8.41
C ALA A 167 29.27 3.93 8.92
N SER A 168 29.12 2.81 9.63
CA SER A 168 30.25 2.02 10.14
C SER A 168 31.13 1.43 9.04
N TRP A 169 30.55 1.00 7.91
CA TRP A 169 31.31 0.57 6.74
C TRP A 169 32.11 1.74 6.14
N ARG A 170 31.47 2.89 5.95
CA ARG A 170 32.12 4.07 5.39
C ARG A 170 33.27 4.59 6.25
N GLU A 171 33.08 4.65 7.57
CA GLU A 171 34.13 5.03 8.53
C GLU A 171 35.34 4.09 8.46
N ARG A 172 35.12 2.77 8.33
CA ARG A 172 36.20 1.77 8.21
C ARG A 172 37.05 1.94 6.97
N PHE A 173 36.46 2.39 5.86
CA PHE A 173 37.17 2.56 4.59
C PHE A 173 37.63 4.00 4.32
N GLY A 174 37.37 4.92 5.25
CA GLY A 174 37.75 6.34 5.14
C GLY A 174 36.90 7.10 4.12
N VAL A 175 35.61 6.78 4.01
CA VAL A 175 34.69 7.44 3.09
C VAL A 175 33.76 8.39 3.84
N ASP A 176 33.81 9.68 3.52
CA ASP A 176 32.98 10.69 4.18
C ASP A 176 31.58 10.82 3.54
N ASP A 177 31.51 10.76 2.21
CA ASP A 177 30.26 10.91 1.43
C ASP A 177 29.65 9.54 1.07
N PRO A 178 28.35 9.29 1.36
CA PRO A 178 27.67 8.08 0.88
C PRO A 178 27.78 7.87 -0.64
N ASP A 179 27.81 8.95 -1.42
CA ASP A 179 27.80 8.89 -2.88
C ASP A 179 29.16 8.40 -3.44
N ASP A 180 30.25 8.49 -2.66
CA ASP A 180 31.59 8.08 -3.08
C ASP A 180 31.82 6.56 -2.98
N ILE A 181 30.97 5.84 -2.23
CA ILE A 181 31.08 4.38 -2.08
C ILE A 181 30.08 3.63 -2.95
N GLU A 182 28.93 4.23 -3.28
CA GLU A 182 27.97 3.63 -4.21
C GLU A 182 28.57 3.46 -5.61
N GLY A 183 28.44 2.26 -6.17
CA GLY A 183 29.05 1.91 -7.46
C GLY A 183 30.55 1.61 -7.40
N LEU A 184 31.20 1.67 -6.23
CA LEU A 184 32.59 1.24 -6.08
C LEU A 184 32.69 -0.31 -6.15
N PRO A 185 33.66 -0.92 -6.85
CA PRO A 185 33.86 -2.36 -6.80
C PRO A 185 34.45 -2.81 -5.45
N LEU A 186 33.91 -3.89 -4.85
CA LEU A 186 34.48 -4.48 -3.62
C LEU A 186 35.97 -4.84 -3.78
N MET A 187 36.36 -5.25 -4.98
CA MET A 187 37.73 -5.64 -5.32
C MET A 187 38.77 -4.51 -5.15
N ASP A 188 38.34 -3.26 -5.20
CA ASP A 188 39.24 -2.11 -5.06
C ASP A 188 39.63 -1.86 -3.59
N LEU A 189 38.71 -2.21 -2.68
CA LEU A 189 38.89 -2.18 -1.23
C LEU A 189 39.68 -3.38 -0.67
N VAL A 190 40.10 -4.32 -1.52
CA VAL A 190 40.92 -5.49 -1.11
C VAL A 190 42.38 -5.31 -1.52
N ALA A 191 43.29 -5.62 -0.60
CA ALA A 191 44.73 -5.55 -0.85
C ALA A 191 45.13 -6.44 -2.03
N PRO A 192 46.13 -6.05 -2.86
CA PRO A 192 46.46 -6.74 -4.11
C PRO A 192 46.75 -8.23 -3.92
N ASP A 193 47.40 -8.58 -2.81
CA ASP A 193 47.82 -9.94 -2.47
C ASP A 193 46.65 -10.86 -2.07
N SER A 194 45.51 -10.28 -1.65
CA SER A 194 44.31 -11.02 -1.22
C SER A 194 43.19 -11.05 -2.28
N ARG A 195 43.40 -10.44 -3.45
CA ARG A 195 42.38 -10.37 -4.53
C ARG A 195 42.05 -11.72 -5.14
N ASP A 196 43.04 -12.58 -5.33
CA ASP A 196 42.84 -13.92 -5.90
C ASP A 196 42.15 -14.87 -4.90
N ASP A 197 42.31 -14.61 -3.61
CA ASP A 197 41.61 -15.32 -2.54
C ASP A 197 40.14 -14.89 -2.48
N LEU A 198 39.86 -13.59 -2.57
CA LEU A 198 38.48 -13.08 -2.59
C LEU A 198 37.70 -13.59 -3.81
N LYS A 199 38.33 -13.64 -5.00
CA LYS A 199 37.69 -14.21 -6.19
C LYS A 199 37.33 -15.68 -6.02
N ARG A 200 38.18 -16.46 -5.35
CA ARG A 200 37.88 -17.86 -5.05
C ARG A 200 36.73 -17.98 -4.06
N PHE A 201 36.73 -17.14 -3.03
CA PHE A 201 35.69 -17.09 -2.00
C PHE A 201 34.31 -16.69 -2.55
N LEU A 202 34.24 -15.62 -3.35
CA LEU A 202 33.00 -15.21 -4.02
C LEU A 202 32.47 -16.30 -4.97
N ARG A 203 33.37 -17.01 -5.67
CA ARG A 203 32.98 -18.10 -6.57
C ARG A 203 32.46 -19.32 -5.81
N SER A 204 33.10 -19.72 -4.69
CA SER A 204 32.59 -20.82 -3.86
C SER A 204 31.25 -20.50 -3.19
N TYR A 205 31.03 -19.22 -2.86
CA TYR A 205 29.76 -18.73 -2.34
C TYR A 205 28.65 -18.78 -3.39
N GLN A 206 28.91 -18.33 -4.62
CA GLN A 206 27.96 -18.43 -5.74
C GLN A 206 27.64 -19.89 -6.14
N GLU A 207 28.56 -20.82 -5.90
CA GLU A 207 28.38 -22.26 -6.16
C GLU A 207 27.66 -23.00 -4.99
N GLY A 208 27.24 -22.30 -3.93
CA GLY A 208 26.38 -22.86 -2.87
C GLY A 208 27.10 -23.70 -1.80
N SER A 209 28.40 -23.49 -1.57
CA SER A 209 29.17 -24.21 -0.56
C SER A 209 28.96 -23.64 0.85
N GLU A 210 28.46 -24.45 1.80
CA GLU A 210 28.28 -24.09 3.22
C GLU A 210 29.59 -23.73 3.95
N GLU A 211 30.75 -24.16 3.43
CA GLU A 211 32.07 -23.91 4.06
C GLU A 211 32.59 -22.47 3.81
N ALA A 212 31.92 -21.67 2.98
CA ALA A 212 32.41 -20.37 2.51
C ALA A 212 31.57 -19.16 2.97
N MET A 213 31.08 -19.16 4.22
CA MET A 213 30.30 -18.02 4.73
C MET A 213 31.16 -16.91 5.35
N ALA A 214 32.37 -17.22 5.81
CA ALA A 214 33.26 -16.27 6.46
C ALA A 214 34.74 -16.54 6.16
N GLN A 215 35.51 -15.52 5.79
CA GLN A 215 36.95 -15.66 5.60
C GLN A 215 37.69 -14.35 5.92
N HIS A 216 38.92 -14.47 6.44
CA HIS A 216 39.77 -13.33 6.74
C HIS A 216 40.44 -12.80 5.47
N PHE A 217 40.36 -11.48 5.27
CA PHE A 217 41.00 -10.79 4.15
C PHE A 217 41.80 -9.58 4.64
N GLN A 218 42.87 -9.28 3.91
CA GLN A 218 43.58 -8.01 4.00
C GLN A 218 42.85 -6.98 3.12
N LEU A 219 42.22 -6.02 3.77
CA LEU A 219 41.49 -4.92 3.18
C LEU A 219 42.34 -3.64 3.15
N ARG A 220 41.90 -2.68 2.36
CA ARG A 220 42.55 -1.39 2.15
C ARG A 220 41.50 -0.26 2.17
N THR A 221 41.78 0.82 2.90
CA THR A 221 41.04 2.08 2.82
C THR A 221 41.28 2.80 1.48
N LEU A 222 40.43 3.76 1.10
CA LEU A 222 40.67 4.54 -0.13
C LEU A 222 42.03 5.27 -0.12
N ASP A 223 42.51 5.66 1.06
CA ASP A 223 43.81 6.29 1.27
C ASP A 223 45.01 5.32 1.22
N GLY A 224 44.75 4.01 1.12
CA GLY A 224 45.78 2.99 0.95
C GLY A 224 46.28 2.32 2.23
N GLU A 225 45.69 2.61 3.39
CA GLU A 225 46.02 1.93 4.64
C GLU A 225 45.42 0.53 4.68
N ALA A 226 46.22 -0.46 5.07
CA ALA A 226 45.80 -1.85 5.07
C ALA A 226 45.40 -2.34 6.46
N PHE A 227 44.28 -3.07 6.55
CA PHE A 227 43.79 -3.66 7.79
C PHE A 227 43.22 -5.06 7.56
N GLU A 228 43.19 -5.89 8.61
CA GLU A 228 42.65 -7.24 8.55
C GLU A 228 41.21 -7.26 9.08
N ALA A 229 40.30 -7.93 8.37
CA ALA A 229 38.93 -8.14 8.81
C ALA A 229 38.39 -9.47 8.30
N GLU A 230 37.42 -10.03 9.02
CA GLU A 230 36.66 -11.19 8.57
C GLU A 230 35.43 -10.71 7.80
N LEU A 231 35.31 -11.14 6.53
CA LEU A 231 34.16 -10.86 5.68
C LEU A 231 33.16 -12.00 5.83
N HIS A 232 31.95 -11.66 6.22
CA HIS A 232 30.80 -12.57 6.24
C HIS A 232 29.89 -12.25 5.06
N LEU A 233 29.50 -13.28 4.29
CA LEU A 233 28.61 -13.15 3.14
C LEU A 233 27.27 -13.82 3.42
N SER A 234 26.17 -13.10 3.24
CA SER A 234 24.82 -13.65 3.30
C SER A 234 24.01 -13.24 2.07
N SER A 235 23.12 -14.13 1.65
CA SER A 235 22.28 -13.91 0.48
C SER A 235 21.09 -13.08 0.94
N THR A 236 20.82 -11.99 0.25
CA THR A 236 19.69 -11.13 0.58
C THR A 236 19.01 -10.64 -0.69
N THR A 237 17.88 -9.98 -0.52
CA THR A 237 17.22 -9.27 -1.60
C THR A 237 17.12 -7.81 -1.21
N VAL A 238 17.55 -6.94 -2.11
CA VAL A 238 17.41 -5.48 -1.96
C VAL A 238 16.51 -5.05 -3.12
N GLU A 239 15.35 -4.48 -2.81
CA GLU A 239 14.34 -4.08 -3.82
C GLU A 239 13.90 -5.22 -4.76
N GLY A 240 13.93 -6.48 -4.28
CA GLY A 240 13.54 -7.66 -5.06
C GLY A 240 14.63 -8.21 -5.99
N GLU A 241 15.79 -7.57 -6.09
CA GLU A 241 16.96 -8.11 -6.79
C GLU A 241 17.86 -8.89 -5.84
N ALA A 242 18.45 -10.00 -6.32
CA ALA A 242 19.43 -10.77 -5.55
C ALA A 242 20.67 -9.91 -5.28
N ALA A 243 20.99 -9.75 -3.99
CA ALA A 243 22.15 -9.02 -3.53
C ALA A 243 22.93 -9.87 -2.53
N THR A 244 24.22 -9.58 -2.39
CA THR A 244 25.07 -10.16 -1.36
C THR A 244 25.25 -9.12 -0.27
N GLN A 245 24.78 -9.43 0.94
CA GLN A 245 25.13 -8.64 2.11
C GLN A 245 26.53 -9.04 2.56
N VAL A 246 27.39 -8.04 2.75
CA VAL A 246 28.74 -8.20 3.27
C VAL A 246 28.82 -7.51 4.62
N GLN A 247 29.24 -8.26 5.63
CA GLN A 247 29.45 -7.75 6.98
C GLN A 247 30.92 -7.91 7.36
N LEU A 248 31.53 -6.85 7.88
CA LEU A 248 32.87 -6.88 8.43
C LEU A 248 32.80 -7.04 9.94
N SER A 249 33.39 -8.11 10.45
CA SER A 249 33.62 -8.25 11.89
C SER A 249 35.09 -8.02 12.21
N SER A 250 35.37 -7.11 13.15
CA SER A 250 36.60 -7.18 13.94
C SER A 250 36.34 -8.20 15.03
N GLY A 251 37.13 -9.26 15.11
CA GLY A 251 36.92 -10.41 16.01
C GLY A 251 36.91 -10.13 17.53
N GLU A 252 36.64 -8.90 17.98
CA GLU A 252 36.61 -8.50 19.39
C GLU A 252 35.24 -8.61 20.06
N ASP A 253 34.14 -8.87 19.33
CA ASP A 253 32.79 -8.75 19.90
C ASP A 253 31.85 -9.96 19.63
N LYS A 254 32.37 -11.19 19.50
CA LYS A 254 31.47 -12.37 19.31
C LYS A 254 30.45 -12.55 20.43
N GLU A 255 30.84 -12.29 21.69
CA GLU A 255 29.91 -12.37 22.83
C GLU A 255 28.92 -11.20 22.86
N LEU A 256 29.31 -10.01 22.38
CA LEU A 256 28.44 -8.84 22.34
C LEU A 256 27.46 -8.91 21.15
N ALA A 257 27.94 -9.34 19.98
CA ALA A 257 27.13 -9.57 18.78
C ALA A 257 26.09 -10.68 19.01
N GLN A 258 26.46 -11.80 19.65
CA GLN A 258 25.49 -12.84 20.03
C GLN A 258 24.44 -12.32 21.02
N LYS A 259 24.82 -11.40 21.91
CA LYS A 259 23.91 -10.79 22.88
C LYS A 259 23.02 -9.72 22.25
N ILE A 260 23.53 -8.99 21.26
CA ILE A 260 22.79 -8.02 20.45
C ILE A 260 21.78 -8.75 19.56
N ASP A 261 22.18 -9.83 18.89
CA ASP A 261 21.31 -10.64 18.04
C ASP A 261 20.25 -11.39 18.87
N TYR A 262 20.63 -11.91 20.05
CA TYR A 262 19.66 -12.45 21.00
C TYR A 262 18.62 -11.41 21.46
N LEU A 263 19.04 -10.17 21.72
CA LEU A 263 18.13 -9.10 22.15
C LEU A 263 17.32 -8.50 20.99
N SER A 264 17.86 -8.47 19.77
CA SER A 264 17.18 -7.92 18.59
C SER A 264 16.01 -8.79 18.12
N GLN A 265 15.98 -10.06 18.51
CA GLN A 265 14.95 -11.04 18.15
C GLN A 265 13.88 -11.23 19.24
N ARG A 266 14.01 -10.58 20.40
CA ARG A 266 13.17 -10.83 21.59
C ARG A 266 12.34 -9.60 21.98
N ASP A 267 11.16 -9.84 22.54
CA ASP A 267 10.34 -8.83 23.21
C ASP A 267 10.86 -8.60 24.64
N LEU A 268 11.13 -7.33 25.00
CA LEU A 268 11.76 -6.98 26.27
C LEU A 268 10.85 -7.17 27.50
N VAL A 269 9.53 -7.24 27.31
CA VAL A 269 8.57 -7.40 28.42
C VAL A 269 8.37 -8.88 28.75
N THR A 270 8.16 -9.69 27.72
CA THR A 270 7.76 -11.10 27.84
C THR A 270 8.93 -12.06 27.72
N GLY A 271 10.05 -11.63 27.13
CA GLY A 271 11.17 -12.49 26.81
C GLY A 271 10.91 -13.48 25.66
N LEU A 272 9.74 -13.44 25.03
CA LEU A 272 9.41 -14.23 23.84
C LEU A 272 10.08 -13.65 22.59
N TYR A 273 9.98 -14.34 21.45
CA TYR A 273 10.41 -13.73 20.18
C TYR A 273 9.58 -12.49 19.85
N ASN A 274 10.12 -11.59 19.04
CA ASN A 274 9.38 -10.45 18.55
C ASN A 274 8.68 -10.74 17.22
N ARG A 275 7.86 -9.79 16.76
CA ARG A 275 7.11 -9.89 15.51
C ARG A 275 7.99 -10.16 14.29
N GLN A 276 9.14 -9.51 14.19
CA GLN A 276 10.03 -9.66 13.03
C GLN A 276 10.52 -11.10 12.92
N TYR A 277 11.09 -11.64 14.00
CA TYR A 277 11.56 -13.02 14.03
C TYR A 277 10.42 -14.01 13.75
N PHE A 278 9.21 -13.74 14.25
CA PHE A 278 8.05 -14.57 13.98
C PHE A 278 7.67 -14.62 12.51
N GLN A 279 7.68 -13.47 11.82
CA GLN A 279 7.40 -13.39 10.38
C GLN A 279 8.45 -14.17 9.57
N ASP A 280 9.73 -14.02 9.91
CA ASP A 280 10.83 -14.76 9.27
C ASP A 280 10.71 -16.28 9.51
N ALA A 281 10.25 -16.68 10.70
CA ALA A 281 10.00 -18.08 11.04
C ALA A 281 8.81 -18.67 10.27
N ILE A 282 7.75 -17.88 10.00
CA ILE A 282 6.62 -18.30 9.16
C ILE A 282 7.11 -18.57 7.74
N GLU A 283 7.89 -17.65 7.17
CA GLU A 283 8.46 -17.78 5.82
C GLU A 283 9.32 -19.05 5.67
N THR A 284 10.18 -19.28 6.65
CA THR A 284 11.03 -20.47 6.72
C THR A 284 10.19 -21.75 6.81
N THR A 285 9.14 -21.74 7.65
CA THR A 285 8.25 -22.90 7.83
C THR A 285 7.41 -23.16 6.58
N ARG A 286 6.96 -22.10 5.89
CA ARG A 286 6.24 -22.21 4.61
C ARG A 286 7.08 -22.87 3.53
N THR A 287 8.33 -22.42 3.39
CA THR A 287 9.31 -23.01 2.45
C THR A 287 9.50 -24.50 2.73
N ARG A 288 9.68 -24.87 4.02
CA ARG A 288 9.82 -26.27 4.42
C ARG A 288 8.53 -27.09 4.23
N ALA A 289 7.36 -26.51 4.42
CA ALA A 289 6.08 -27.18 4.18
C ALA A 289 5.91 -27.51 2.69
N ALA A 290 6.32 -26.60 1.80
CA ALA A 290 6.32 -26.84 0.35
C ALA A 290 7.27 -27.97 -0.06
N GLU A 291 8.39 -28.17 0.64
CA GLU A 291 9.34 -29.26 0.36
C GLU A 291 8.92 -30.62 0.96
N THR A 292 8.27 -30.60 2.13
CA THR A 292 8.00 -31.81 2.92
C THR A 292 6.55 -32.30 2.84
N GLU A 293 5.64 -31.52 2.25
CA GLU A 293 4.19 -31.77 2.19
C GLU A 293 3.58 -31.98 3.59
N LYS A 294 4.20 -31.43 4.63
CA LYS A 294 3.71 -31.50 6.01
C LYS A 294 3.02 -30.20 6.39
N PRO A 295 1.78 -30.25 6.91
CA PRO A 295 1.06 -29.06 7.32
C PRO A 295 1.65 -28.45 8.58
N PHE A 296 1.41 -27.15 8.78
CA PHE A 296 1.71 -26.44 10.01
C PHE A 296 0.49 -25.65 10.48
N ALA A 297 0.45 -25.34 11.78
CA ALA A 297 -0.58 -24.49 12.34
C ALA A 297 0.01 -23.13 12.71
N LEU A 298 -0.66 -22.06 12.28
CA LEU A 298 -0.36 -20.70 12.72
C LEU A 298 -1.53 -20.20 13.57
N LEU A 299 -1.21 -19.69 14.77
CA LEU A 299 -2.19 -19.23 15.74
C LEU A 299 -1.85 -17.81 16.19
N THR A 300 -2.89 -16.99 16.34
CA THR A 300 -2.81 -15.68 17.00
C THR A 300 -3.68 -15.73 18.25
N VAL A 301 -3.09 -15.41 19.40
CA VAL A 301 -3.72 -15.46 20.72
C VAL A 301 -3.74 -14.05 21.31
N ALA A 302 -4.88 -13.59 21.82
CA ALA A 302 -5.01 -12.27 22.43
C ALA A 302 -5.62 -12.35 23.83
N VAL A 303 -5.14 -11.51 24.75
CA VAL A 303 -5.74 -11.35 26.08
C VAL A 303 -7.06 -10.59 25.96
N ASP A 304 -8.15 -11.20 26.42
CA ASP A 304 -9.48 -10.59 26.35
C ASP A 304 -9.58 -9.38 27.28
N HIS A 305 -10.32 -8.35 26.86
CA HIS A 305 -10.55 -7.12 27.63
C HIS A 305 -9.26 -6.40 28.11
N PHE A 306 -8.12 -6.62 27.44
CA PHE A 306 -6.84 -6.04 27.84
C PHE A 306 -6.83 -4.51 27.97
N PRO A 307 -7.52 -3.72 27.11
CA PRO A 307 -7.62 -2.27 27.30
C PRO A 307 -8.21 -1.85 28.65
N GLU A 308 -9.21 -2.59 29.15
CA GLU A 308 -9.84 -2.33 30.46
C GLU A 308 -8.90 -2.73 31.60
N ILE A 309 -8.21 -3.87 31.46
CA ILE A 309 -7.19 -4.31 32.41
C ILE A 309 -6.08 -3.26 32.53
N ARG A 310 -5.58 -2.78 31.39
CA ARG A 310 -4.53 -1.74 31.34
C ARG A 310 -4.99 -0.42 31.93
N ALA A 311 -6.25 -0.02 31.72
CA ALA A 311 -6.81 1.19 32.30
C ALA A 311 -6.89 1.11 33.84
N ASN A 312 -7.21 -0.07 34.38
CA ASN A 312 -7.38 -0.27 35.83
C ASN A 312 -6.05 -0.49 36.56
N ALA A 313 -5.12 -1.22 35.96
CA ALA A 313 -3.88 -1.63 36.63
C ALA A 313 -2.64 -0.79 36.27
N GLY A 314 -2.78 0.10 35.29
CA GLY A 314 -1.67 0.91 34.77
C GLY A 314 -0.70 0.11 33.91
N MET A 315 0.26 0.83 33.31
CA MET A 315 1.19 0.28 32.31
C MET A 315 2.06 -0.85 32.88
N SER A 316 2.71 -0.62 34.02
CA SER A 316 3.60 -1.63 34.64
C SER A 316 2.85 -2.89 35.09
N GLY A 317 1.60 -2.74 35.52
CA GLY A 317 0.76 -3.88 35.88
C GLY A 317 0.40 -4.69 34.63
N ALA A 318 -0.04 -4.02 33.57
CA ALA A 318 -0.38 -4.67 32.30
C ALA A 318 0.81 -5.43 31.70
N ASP A 319 2.02 -4.86 31.78
CA ASP A 319 3.26 -5.53 31.32
C ASP A 319 3.57 -6.80 32.12
N LEU A 320 3.38 -6.79 33.45
CA LEU A 320 3.53 -7.99 34.29
C LEU A 320 2.53 -9.08 33.88
N MET A 321 1.28 -8.72 33.62
CA MET A 321 0.28 -9.68 33.16
C MET A 321 0.67 -10.27 31.80
N LEU A 322 1.18 -9.46 30.87
CA LEU A 322 1.64 -9.95 29.57
C LEU A 322 2.86 -10.87 29.69
N ALA A 323 3.79 -10.57 30.60
CA ALA A 323 4.92 -11.44 30.89
C ALA A 323 4.46 -12.81 31.42
N ASP A 324 3.54 -12.81 32.39
CA ASP A 324 2.95 -14.04 32.94
C ASP A 324 2.19 -14.85 31.87
N VAL A 325 1.36 -14.19 31.07
CA VAL A 325 0.64 -14.84 29.96
C VAL A 325 1.62 -15.42 28.95
N GLY A 326 2.66 -14.67 28.58
CA GLY A 326 3.71 -15.15 27.67
C GLY A 326 4.41 -16.41 28.18
N GLN A 327 4.73 -16.45 29.48
CA GLN A 327 5.32 -17.64 30.10
C GLN A 327 4.37 -18.85 30.11
N ILE A 328 3.07 -18.61 30.35
CA ILE A 328 2.07 -19.68 30.29
C ILE A 328 1.97 -20.23 28.86
N ILE A 329 1.92 -19.36 27.84
CA ILE A 329 1.92 -19.76 26.43
C ILE A 329 3.17 -20.60 26.13
N GLU A 330 4.36 -20.13 26.50
CA GLU A 330 5.63 -20.83 26.26
C GLU A 330 5.65 -22.24 26.85
N SER A 331 5.09 -22.42 28.05
CA SER A 331 5.02 -23.73 28.71
C SER A 331 4.01 -24.73 28.10
N HIS A 332 3.02 -24.25 27.32
CA HIS A 332 1.93 -25.09 26.78
C HIS A 332 2.21 -25.62 25.38
N PHE A 333 3.15 -25.02 24.67
CA PHE A 333 3.55 -25.43 23.33
C PHE A 333 4.91 -26.17 23.35
N PRO A 334 5.19 -27.05 22.38
CA PRO A 334 6.42 -27.83 22.35
C PRO A 334 7.63 -26.93 22.04
N GLU A 335 8.85 -27.39 22.35
CA GLU A 335 10.09 -26.66 22.05
C GLU A 335 10.28 -26.36 20.55
N THR A 336 9.64 -27.15 19.68
CA THR A 336 9.65 -26.93 18.23
C THR A 336 8.74 -25.78 17.78
N ALA A 337 7.89 -25.25 18.67
CA ALA A 337 7.04 -24.12 18.37
C ALA A 337 7.82 -22.81 18.45
N VAL A 338 7.49 -21.87 17.55
CA VAL A 338 7.98 -20.49 17.66
C VAL A 338 6.88 -19.66 18.30
N ILE A 339 7.21 -18.98 19.39
CA ILE A 339 6.27 -18.22 20.20
C ILE A 339 6.78 -16.79 20.29
N ALA A 340 5.93 -15.85 19.91
CA ALA A 340 6.30 -14.45 19.80
C ALA A 340 5.23 -13.53 20.37
N ARG A 341 5.65 -12.34 20.78
CA ARG A 341 4.73 -11.22 20.98
C ARG A 341 4.66 -10.38 19.70
N LEU A 342 3.46 -10.24 19.15
CA LEU A 342 3.24 -9.56 17.88
C LEU A 342 3.09 -8.05 18.08
N GLU A 343 2.10 -7.67 18.88
CA GLU A 343 1.75 -6.28 19.18
C GLU A 343 0.82 -6.24 20.39
N ALA A 344 0.90 -5.18 21.19
CA ALA A 344 -0.01 -4.94 22.32
C ALA A 344 -0.25 -6.19 23.20
N GLU A 345 -1.47 -6.74 23.19
CA GLU A 345 -1.92 -7.94 23.91
C GLU A 345 -1.87 -9.25 23.10
N ARG A 346 -1.32 -9.22 21.89
CA ARG A 346 -1.34 -10.32 20.92
C ARG A 346 -0.03 -11.09 20.90
N PHE A 347 -0.18 -12.41 20.86
CA PHE A 347 0.89 -13.40 20.80
C PHE A 347 0.70 -14.25 19.54
N GLY A 348 1.81 -14.60 18.89
CA GLY A 348 1.86 -15.51 17.76
C GLY A 348 2.41 -16.86 18.21
N VAL A 349 1.81 -17.94 17.74
CA VAL A 349 2.31 -19.31 17.93
C VAL A 349 2.34 -20.01 16.58
N LEU A 350 3.54 -20.45 16.19
CA LEU A 350 3.78 -21.23 14.99
C LEU A 350 4.14 -22.66 15.39
N LEU A 351 3.34 -23.62 14.93
CA LEU A 351 3.50 -25.05 15.21
C LEU A 351 3.86 -25.80 13.93
N PRO A 352 5.15 -26.11 13.71
CA PRO A 352 5.56 -26.95 12.59
C PRO A 352 4.97 -28.35 12.68
N GLU A 353 4.67 -28.94 11.52
CA GLU A 353 4.21 -30.34 11.41
C GLU A 353 2.95 -30.66 12.27
N ALA A 354 2.04 -29.69 12.41
CA ALA A 354 0.87 -29.78 13.26
C ALA A 354 -0.44 -29.82 12.47
N GLN A 355 -1.36 -30.68 12.90
CA GLN A 355 -2.74 -30.74 12.41
C GLN A 355 -3.70 -30.00 13.34
N GLN A 356 -4.88 -29.64 12.84
CA GLN A 356 -5.90 -28.88 13.58
C GLN A 356 -6.19 -29.47 14.97
N ALA A 357 -6.46 -30.77 15.07
CA ALA A 357 -6.83 -31.39 16.33
C ALA A 357 -5.75 -31.23 17.43
N ALA A 358 -4.47 -31.31 17.05
CA ALA A 358 -3.36 -31.15 17.98
C ALA A 358 -3.19 -29.70 18.44
N ALA A 359 -3.46 -28.74 17.55
CA ALA A 359 -3.45 -27.31 17.89
C ALA A 359 -4.66 -26.94 18.78
N GLU A 360 -5.85 -27.46 18.49
CA GLU A 360 -7.07 -27.27 19.30
C GLU A 360 -6.90 -27.81 20.73
N GLU A 361 -6.31 -29.00 20.90
CA GLU A 361 -6.05 -29.58 22.23
C GLU A 361 -5.18 -28.66 23.08
N ARG A 362 -4.11 -28.10 22.50
CA ARG A 362 -3.21 -27.17 23.20
C ARG A 362 -3.86 -25.82 23.49
N LEU A 363 -4.65 -25.28 22.57
CA LEU A 363 -5.38 -24.04 22.78
C LEU A 363 -6.40 -24.17 23.91
N ASN A 364 -7.14 -25.29 23.96
CA ASN A 364 -8.08 -25.56 25.05
C ASN A 364 -7.37 -25.62 26.41
N ALA A 365 -6.24 -26.34 26.48
CA ALA A 365 -5.45 -26.43 27.71
C ALA A 365 -4.90 -25.05 28.14
N LEU A 366 -4.40 -24.25 27.18
CA LEU A 366 -3.93 -22.89 27.43
C LEU A 366 -5.04 -21.99 27.98
N GLN A 367 -6.23 -22.05 27.37
CA GLN A 367 -7.39 -21.26 27.78
C GLN A 367 -7.83 -21.60 29.20
N GLU A 368 -7.85 -22.88 29.56
CA GLU A 368 -8.16 -23.33 30.91
C GLU A 368 -7.09 -22.89 31.93
N ALA A 369 -5.81 -22.99 31.56
CA ALA A 369 -4.69 -22.57 32.42
C ALA A 369 -4.73 -21.05 32.70
N ILE A 370 -5.02 -20.23 31.70
CA ILE A 370 -5.13 -18.77 31.87
C ILE A 370 -6.38 -18.41 32.69
N ALA A 371 -7.53 -19.03 32.40
CA ALA A 371 -8.78 -18.76 33.12
C ALA A 371 -8.68 -19.11 34.61
N SER A 372 -7.94 -20.17 34.95
CA SER A 372 -7.72 -20.62 36.33
C SER A 372 -6.63 -19.84 37.08
N ARG A 373 -5.83 -19.02 36.38
CA ARG A 373 -4.78 -18.21 36.97
C ARG A 373 -5.34 -16.91 37.56
N VAL A 374 -4.88 -16.57 38.76
CA VAL A 374 -5.06 -15.23 39.34
C VAL A 374 -3.80 -14.42 38.99
N PHE A 375 -3.99 -13.30 38.29
CA PHE A 375 -2.92 -12.39 37.93
C PHE A 375 -2.83 -11.28 38.99
N GLU A 376 -1.62 -11.06 39.52
CA GLU A 376 -1.34 -9.94 40.42
C GLU A 376 -0.86 -8.74 39.60
N VAL A 377 -1.74 -7.75 39.46
CA VAL A 377 -1.55 -6.61 38.56
C VAL A 377 -1.47 -5.34 39.42
N GLY A 378 -0.28 -5.05 39.94
CA GLY A 378 -0.07 -3.98 40.92
C GLY A 378 -0.67 -4.31 42.28
N THR A 379 -1.71 -3.58 42.71
CA THR A 379 -2.45 -3.85 43.97
C THR A 379 -3.77 -4.59 43.74
N LEU A 380 -4.05 -5.00 42.50
CA LEU A 380 -5.29 -5.67 42.11
C LEU A 380 -5.00 -7.15 41.80
N SER A 381 -5.96 -8.02 42.13
CA SER A 381 -5.97 -9.42 41.70
C SER A 381 -7.13 -9.62 40.72
N THR A 382 -6.85 -10.09 39.50
CA THR A 382 -7.86 -10.34 38.48
C THR A 382 -7.70 -11.70 37.84
N HIS A 383 -8.79 -12.23 37.30
CA HIS A 383 -8.75 -13.31 36.33
C HIS A 383 -8.61 -12.71 34.92
N GLY A 384 -8.00 -13.46 34.02
CA GLY A 384 -7.91 -13.14 32.60
C GLY A 384 -8.45 -14.30 31.77
N SER A 385 -8.75 -14.03 30.50
CA SER A 385 -9.03 -15.04 29.49
C SER A 385 -8.27 -14.70 28.21
N VAL A 386 -8.11 -15.69 27.34
CA VAL A 386 -7.56 -15.48 26.00
C VAL A 386 -8.47 -16.05 24.93
N SER A 387 -8.61 -15.31 23.84
CA SER A 387 -9.17 -15.80 22.60
C SER A 387 -8.07 -16.10 21.59
N ALA A 388 -8.33 -17.05 20.68
CA ALA A 388 -7.37 -17.43 19.66
C ALA A 388 -7.99 -17.64 18.28
N GLY A 389 -7.28 -17.20 17.25
CA GLY A 389 -7.57 -17.50 15.85
C GLY A 389 -6.49 -18.42 15.28
N GLY A 390 -6.86 -19.46 14.56
CA GLY A 390 -5.91 -20.41 13.97
C GLY A 390 -6.12 -20.60 12.47
N VAL A 391 -5.06 -20.96 11.75
CA VAL A 391 -5.13 -21.47 10.38
C VAL A 391 -4.25 -22.70 10.27
N ILE A 392 -4.71 -23.68 9.48
CA ILE A 392 -3.90 -24.82 9.06
C ILE A 392 -3.47 -24.55 7.63
N ALA A 393 -2.16 -24.57 7.42
CA ALA A 393 -1.52 -24.27 6.16
C ALA A 393 -0.68 -25.48 5.71
N ASP A 394 -0.66 -25.74 4.41
CA ASP A 394 0.02 -26.86 3.77
C ASP A 394 0.97 -26.37 2.66
N GLU A 395 1.31 -27.20 1.69
CA GLU A 395 2.18 -26.81 0.56
C GLU A 395 1.59 -25.69 -0.31
N THR A 396 0.29 -25.41 -0.20
CA THR A 396 -0.43 -24.34 -0.92
C THR A 396 -0.63 -23.08 -0.10
N ALA A 397 0.02 -22.99 1.05
CA ALA A 397 -0.08 -21.84 1.95
C ALA A 397 0.18 -20.51 1.23
N PRO A 398 -0.68 -19.49 1.44
CA PRO A 398 -0.45 -18.15 0.90
C PRO A 398 0.73 -17.48 1.62
N ASP A 399 1.04 -16.23 1.23
CA ASP A 399 2.12 -15.48 1.87
C ASP A 399 1.86 -15.23 3.38
N THR A 400 2.93 -14.81 4.06
CA THR A 400 2.93 -14.58 5.51
C THR A 400 1.90 -13.54 5.95
N GLU A 401 1.65 -12.52 5.14
CA GLU A 401 0.70 -11.46 5.46
C GLU A 401 -0.74 -11.98 5.41
N GLU A 402 -1.08 -12.76 4.37
CA GLU A 402 -2.40 -13.37 4.25
C GLU A 402 -2.64 -14.44 5.32
N LEU A 403 -1.65 -15.26 5.67
CA LEU A 403 -1.76 -16.21 6.78
C LEU A 403 -2.06 -15.52 8.11
N LEU A 404 -1.37 -14.41 8.41
CA LEU A 404 -1.64 -13.62 9.61
C LEU A 404 -3.03 -13.00 9.56
N ALA A 405 -3.44 -12.44 8.42
CA ALA A 405 -4.78 -11.87 8.24
C ALA A 405 -5.88 -12.93 8.44
N GLN A 406 -5.67 -14.17 7.99
CA GLN A 406 -6.60 -15.28 8.21
C GLN A 406 -6.70 -15.64 9.71
N THR A 407 -5.58 -15.69 10.43
CA THR A 407 -5.62 -15.89 11.89
C THR A 407 -6.32 -14.76 12.62
N ASP A 408 -6.14 -13.51 12.19
CA ASP A 408 -6.79 -12.34 12.79
C ASP A 408 -8.32 -12.37 12.57
N ARG A 409 -8.79 -12.74 11.38
CA ARG A 409 -10.23 -12.94 11.11
C ARG A 409 -10.82 -14.03 12.01
N ALA A 410 -10.12 -15.15 12.16
CA ALA A 410 -10.56 -16.22 13.05
C ALA A 410 -10.55 -15.79 14.53
N LEU A 411 -9.57 -14.98 14.94
CA LEU A 411 -9.50 -14.42 16.28
C LEU A 411 -10.69 -13.48 16.54
N GLU A 412 -11.01 -12.60 15.60
CA GLU A 412 -12.20 -11.74 15.69
C GLU A 412 -13.48 -12.56 15.86
N ASP A 413 -13.64 -13.66 15.11
CA ASP A 413 -14.79 -14.54 15.24
C ASP A 413 -14.86 -15.23 16.61
N ALA A 414 -13.70 -15.56 17.19
CA ALA A 414 -13.62 -16.09 18.54
C ALA A 414 -14.03 -15.05 19.59
N VAL A 415 -13.58 -13.81 19.44
CA VAL A 415 -13.95 -12.68 20.33
C VAL A 415 -15.45 -12.39 20.20
N LYS A 416 -15.99 -12.31 18.98
CA LYS A 416 -17.44 -12.09 18.71
C LYS A 416 -18.31 -13.23 19.27
N ALA A 417 -17.77 -14.45 19.38
CA ALA A 417 -18.47 -15.59 19.97
C ALA A 417 -18.53 -15.56 21.52
N GLY A 418 -18.00 -14.52 22.16
CA GLY A 418 -18.08 -14.31 23.61
C GLY A 418 -16.73 -14.31 24.35
N GLY A 419 -15.60 -14.39 23.64
CA GLY A 419 -14.26 -14.41 24.25
C GLY A 419 -13.93 -15.77 24.90
N GLY A 420 -12.68 -15.94 25.35
CA GLY A 420 -12.24 -17.15 26.05
C GLY A 420 -12.34 -18.45 25.23
N THR A 421 -12.38 -18.33 23.90
CA THR A 421 -12.54 -19.47 22.97
C THR A 421 -11.63 -19.31 21.76
N HIS A 422 -11.52 -20.35 20.95
CA HIS A 422 -10.75 -20.32 19.71
C HIS A 422 -11.60 -20.65 18.48
N ARG A 423 -11.18 -20.15 17.33
CA ARG A 423 -11.73 -20.48 16.02
C ARG A 423 -10.61 -20.74 15.03
N PHE A 424 -10.84 -21.65 14.10
CA PHE A 424 -9.97 -21.82 12.94
C PHE A 424 -10.61 -21.13 11.74
N TYR A 425 -9.79 -20.40 10.97
CA TYR A 425 -10.18 -19.87 9.68
C TYR A 425 -10.65 -21.01 8.79
N ARG A 426 -11.85 -20.87 8.27
CA ARG A 426 -12.40 -21.74 7.24
C ARG A 426 -12.75 -20.83 6.07
N PRO A 427 -12.23 -21.09 4.86
CA PRO A 427 -12.73 -20.41 3.67
C PRO A 427 -14.25 -20.61 3.61
N ALA A 428 -15.00 -19.53 3.45
CA ALA A 428 -16.44 -19.66 3.24
C ALA A 428 -16.68 -20.47 1.96
N GLU A 429 -17.65 -21.40 1.97
CA GLU A 429 -18.03 -22.12 0.75
C GLU A 429 -18.38 -21.10 -0.36
N GLY A 430 -17.53 -21.00 -1.38
CA GLY A 430 -17.73 -20.12 -2.54
C GLY A 430 -16.82 -18.89 -2.63
N GLU A 431 -15.98 -18.60 -1.65
CA GLU A 431 -14.89 -17.63 -1.84
C GLU A 431 -13.74 -18.28 -2.62
N LEU A 432 -13.53 -17.80 -3.84
CA LEU A 432 -12.37 -18.18 -4.64
C LEU A 432 -11.12 -17.63 -3.96
N THR A 433 -10.12 -18.49 -3.78
CA THR A 433 -8.78 -18.02 -3.38
C THR A 433 -8.23 -17.02 -4.40
N GLN A 434 -7.29 -16.17 -3.99
CA GLN A 434 -6.67 -15.21 -4.90
C GLN A 434 -6.08 -15.91 -6.14
N ALA A 435 -5.46 -17.08 -5.98
CA ALA A 435 -4.95 -17.90 -7.07
C ALA A 435 -6.07 -18.38 -8.03
N GLN A 436 -7.24 -18.74 -7.50
CA GLN A 436 -8.40 -19.13 -8.33
C GLN A 436 -9.00 -17.94 -9.07
N LEU A 437 -9.09 -16.77 -8.43
CA LEU A 437 -9.50 -15.52 -9.08
C LEU A 437 -8.55 -15.15 -10.22
N ASP A 438 -7.24 -15.25 -9.97
CA ASP A 438 -6.20 -14.95 -10.96
C ASP A 438 -6.30 -15.90 -12.16
N GLN A 439 -6.50 -17.20 -11.92
CA GLN A 439 -6.67 -18.17 -13.00
C GLN A 439 -7.96 -17.96 -13.79
N GLN A 440 -9.05 -17.54 -13.14
CA GLN A 440 -10.29 -17.18 -13.84
C GLN A 440 -10.09 -15.96 -14.74
N TRP A 441 -9.47 -14.90 -14.22
CA TRP A 441 -9.16 -13.70 -15.01
C TRP A 441 -8.23 -14.02 -16.17
N LYS A 442 -7.20 -14.84 -15.94
CA LYS A 442 -6.31 -15.33 -17.00
C LYS A 442 -7.12 -15.94 -18.14
N ASN A 443 -7.99 -16.90 -17.85
CA ASN A 443 -8.80 -17.57 -18.87
C ASN A 443 -9.73 -16.58 -19.60
N ARG A 444 -10.42 -15.71 -18.86
CA ARG A 444 -11.31 -14.68 -19.44
C ARG A 444 -10.56 -13.72 -20.37
N ILE A 445 -9.39 -13.25 -19.99
CA ILE A 445 -8.53 -12.38 -20.80
C ILE A 445 -8.11 -13.08 -22.09
N LEU A 446 -7.69 -14.35 -21.99
CA LEU A 446 -7.26 -15.13 -23.15
C LEU A 446 -8.40 -15.33 -24.16
N GLU A 447 -9.59 -15.68 -23.68
CA GLU A 447 -10.79 -15.79 -24.53
C GLU A 447 -11.16 -14.44 -25.16
N ALA A 448 -11.14 -13.35 -24.38
CA ALA A 448 -11.46 -12.02 -24.90
C ALA A 448 -10.47 -11.56 -25.98
N LEU A 449 -9.17 -11.89 -25.84
CA LEU A 449 -8.16 -11.61 -26.86
C LEU A 449 -8.40 -12.41 -28.15
N GLU A 450 -8.80 -13.68 -28.05
CA GLU A 450 -9.08 -14.54 -29.21
C GLU A 450 -10.35 -14.13 -29.95
N GLU A 451 -11.37 -13.69 -29.21
CA GLU A 451 -12.68 -13.31 -29.75
C GLU A 451 -12.81 -11.81 -30.08
N ASN A 452 -11.71 -11.04 -29.95
CA ASN A 452 -11.69 -9.58 -30.14
C ASN A 452 -12.72 -8.82 -29.28
N ARG A 453 -12.84 -9.23 -28.01
CA ARG A 453 -13.71 -8.62 -27.00
C ARG A 453 -12.99 -7.61 -26.09
N LEU A 454 -11.86 -7.07 -26.53
CA LEU A 454 -11.26 -5.89 -25.91
C LEU A 454 -11.68 -4.64 -26.67
N GLU A 455 -11.90 -3.54 -25.95
CA GLU A 455 -12.22 -2.22 -26.50
C GLU A 455 -11.25 -1.17 -26.00
N LEU A 456 -10.99 -0.16 -26.84
CA LEU A 456 -10.23 1.02 -26.45
C LEU A 456 -11.15 2.20 -26.21
N ARG A 457 -10.84 2.98 -25.17
CA ARG A 457 -11.48 4.25 -24.82
C ARG A 457 -10.43 5.35 -24.81
N TYR A 458 -10.82 6.57 -25.18
CA TYR A 458 -9.94 7.71 -25.36
C TYR A 458 -10.41 8.86 -24.49
N GLN A 459 -9.50 9.47 -23.74
CA GLN A 459 -9.79 10.64 -22.93
C GLN A 459 -8.85 11.79 -23.32
N PRO A 460 -9.36 13.00 -23.56
CA PRO A 460 -8.52 14.13 -23.93
C PRO A 460 -7.60 14.55 -22.78
N VAL A 461 -6.38 14.96 -23.16
CA VAL A 461 -5.40 15.61 -22.28
C VAL A 461 -5.18 17.03 -22.80
N VAL A 462 -5.70 18.02 -22.08
CA VAL A 462 -5.80 19.40 -22.56
C VAL A 462 -4.66 20.25 -21.99
N ASN A 463 -4.12 21.16 -22.81
CA ASN A 463 -3.13 22.13 -22.36
C ASN A 463 -3.83 23.36 -21.76
N LEU A 464 -3.48 23.72 -20.52
CA LEU A 464 -4.12 24.83 -19.80
C LEU A 464 -3.71 26.21 -20.32
N HIS A 465 -2.55 26.33 -20.96
CA HIS A 465 -1.96 27.61 -21.35
C HIS A 465 -2.04 27.90 -22.85
N GLY A 466 -2.82 27.11 -23.59
CA GLY A 466 -3.16 27.36 -25.00
C GLY A 466 -3.17 26.11 -25.88
N ALA A 467 -3.71 26.25 -27.09
CA ALA A 467 -3.80 25.17 -28.05
C ALA A 467 -2.43 24.84 -28.69
N ASP A 468 -1.96 23.61 -28.50
CA ASP A 468 -0.70 23.11 -29.06
C ASP A 468 -0.94 21.92 -30.01
N ARG A 469 -1.46 20.81 -29.49
CA ARG A 469 -1.80 19.61 -30.26
C ARG A 469 -2.87 18.75 -29.56
N PRO A 470 -3.69 18.00 -30.31
CA PRO A 470 -4.62 17.02 -29.72
C PRO A 470 -3.85 15.90 -29.01
N ARG A 471 -4.24 15.59 -27.76
CA ARG A 471 -3.63 14.51 -26.96
C ARG A 471 -4.71 13.62 -26.35
N TYR A 472 -4.52 12.31 -26.40
CA TYR A 472 -5.46 11.36 -25.80
C TYR A 472 -4.73 10.32 -24.96
N SER A 473 -5.22 10.10 -23.75
CA SER A 473 -4.92 8.91 -22.95
C SER A 473 -5.78 7.75 -23.44
N VAL A 474 -5.14 6.60 -23.70
CA VAL A 474 -5.81 5.40 -24.18
C VAL A 474 -6.03 4.43 -23.02
N PHE A 475 -7.26 3.99 -22.86
CA PHE A 475 -7.68 3.03 -21.85
C PHE A 475 -8.25 1.79 -22.50
N VAL A 476 -8.03 0.63 -21.87
CA VAL A 476 -8.63 -0.65 -22.31
C VAL A 476 -9.89 -0.96 -21.51
N ARG A 477 -10.81 -1.69 -22.12
CA ARG A 477 -11.97 -2.34 -21.48
C ARG A 477 -12.02 -3.79 -21.94
N LEU A 478 -12.45 -4.69 -21.06
CA LEU A 478 -12.69 -6.09 -21.39
C LEU A 478 -14.19 -6.35 -21.40
N LEU A 479 -14.70 -6.95 -22.47
CA LEU A 479 -16.10 -7.33 -22.59
C LEU A 479 -16.27 -8.83 -22.37
N ASP A 480 -17.19 -9.20 -21.48
CA ASP A 480 -17.65 -10.58 -21.39
C ASP A 480 -18.59 -10.94 -22.55
N ALA A 481 -18.82 -12.24 -22.74
CA ALA A 481 -19.65 -12.76 -23.82
C ALA A 481 -21.13 -12.31 -23.69
N ASP A 482 -21.55 -11.93 -22.49
CA ASP A 482 -22.87 -11.37 -22.19
C ASP A 482 -22.96 -9.85 -22.39
N GLY A 483 -21.84 -9.19 -22.73
CA GLY A 483 -21.74 -7.74 -22.93
C GLY A 483 -21.39 -6.94 -21.68
N THR A 484 -21.09 -7.59 -20.54
CA THR A 484 -20.59 -6.91 -19.34
C THR A 484 -19.23 -6.27 -19.61
N VAL A 485 -19.05 -5.00 -19.23
CA VAL A 485 -17.80 -4.25 -19.40
C VAL A 485 -17.02 -4.25 -18.09
N HIS A 486 -15.78 -4.71 -18.14
CA HIS A 486 -14.84 -4.72 -17.02
C HIS A 486 -13.80 -3.61 -17.17
N GLU A 487 -13.59 -2.88 -16.07
CA GLU A 487 -12.59 -1.83 -15.94
C GLU A 487 -11.18 -2.42 -15.72
N PRO A 488 -10.10 -1.74 -16.16
CA PRO A 488 -8.73 -2.22 -15.99
C PRO A 488 -8.36 -2.64 -14.56
N VAL A 489 -8.91 -1.96 -13.55
CA VAL A 489 -8.66 -2.25 -12.14
C VAL A 489 -9.15 -3.64 -11.72
N GLU A 490 -10.12 -4.21 -12.42
CA GLU A 490 -10.71 -5.51 -12.10
C GLU A 490 -9.85 -6.68 -12.61
N PHE A 491 -9.17 -6.51 -13.76
CA PHE A 491 -8.48 -7.61 -14.43
C PHE A 491 -6.97 -7.43 -14.59
N LEU A 492 -6.44 -6.19 -14.66
CA LEU A 492 -5.01 -5.97 -14.85
C LEU A 492 -4.15 -6.51 -13.70
N PRO A 493 -4.53 -6.37 -12.40
CA PRO A 493 -3.71 -6.94 -11.31
C PRO A 493 -3.53 -8.46 -11.44
N SER A 494 -4.60 -9.17 -11.79
CA SER A 494 -4.53 -10.62 -12.08
C SER A 494 -3.77 -10.91 -13.37
N ALA A 495 -3.87 -10.04 -14.39
CA ALA A 495 -3.14 -10.18 -15.64
C ALA A 495 -1.62 -10.09 -15.43
N GLU A 496 -1.17 -9.21 -14.53
CA GLU A 496 0.24 -9.04 -14.17
C GLU A 496 0.77 -10.27 -13.42
N ARG A 497 0.04 -10.76 -12.40
CA ARG A 497 0.42 -11.97 -11.64
C ARG A 497 0.42 -13.26 -12.47
N THR A 498 -0.34 -13.29 -13.57
CA THR A 498 -0.47 -14.48 -14.43
C THR A 498 0.26 -14.39 -15.77
N GLU A 499 1.08 -13.34 -15.93
CA GLU A 499 1.93 -13.05 -17.11
C GLU A 499 1.15 -12.83 -18.43
N VAL A 500 -0.17 -12.60 -18.37
CA VAL A 500 -0.97 -12.30 -19.58
C VAL A 500 -1.04 -10.80 -19.90
N ALA A 501 -0.57 -9.94 -18.98
CA ALA A 501 -0.52 -8.49 -19.19
C ALA A 501 0.26 -8.09 -20.47
N THR A 502 1.36 -8.77 -20.78
CA THR A 502 2.16 -8.52 -22.01
C THR A 502 1.34 -8.76 -23.29
N ARG A 503 0.40 -9.72 -23.29
CA ARG A 503 -0.50 -9.96 -24.42
C ARG A 503 -1.52 -8.83 -24.57
N ILE A 504 -1.99 -8.28 -23.46
CA ILE A 504 -2.91 -7.13 -23.44
C ILE A 504 -2.20 -5.90 -23.99
N ASP A 505 -0.99 -5.60 -23.51
CA ASP A 505 -0.21 -4.45 -23.97
C ASP A 505 0.06 -4.52 -25.48
N ARG A 506 0.49 -5.68 -25.98
CA ARG A 506 0.68 -5.88 -27.42
C ARG A 506 -0.60 -5.68 -28.22
N TRP A 507 -1.75 -6.11 -27.69
CA TRP A 507 -3.04 -5.86 -28.31
C TRP A 507 -3.38 -4.36 -28.29
N ILE A 508 -3.21 -3.68 -27.15
CA ILE A 508 -3.47 -2.24 -26.99
C ILE A 508 -2.61 -1.44 -27.99
N LEU A 509 -1.29 -1.66 -28.01
CA LEU A 509 -0.38 -0.96 -28.91
C LEU A 509 -0.84 -1.07 -30.36
N ARG A 510 -1.12 -2.28 -30.86
CA ARG A 510 -1.56 -2.49 -32.25
C ARG A 510 -2.85 -1.75 -32.59
N HIS A 511 -3.86 -1.85 -31.72
CA HIS A 511 -5.17 -1.27 -31.98
C HIS A 511 -5.16 0.26 -31.82
N ALA A 512 -4.43 0.76 -30.82
CA ALA A 512 -4.28 2.19 -30.58
C ALA A 512 -3.49 2.86 -31.72
N LEU A 513 -2.40 2.25 -32.18
CA LEU A 513 -1.63 2.77 -33.31
C LEU A 513 -2.44 2.76 -34.62
N ALA A 514 -3.27 1.73 -34.86
CA ALA A 514 -4.17 1.72 -36.01
C ALA A 514 -5.21 2.86 -35.96
N VAL A 515 -5.70 3.23 -34.78
CA VAL A 515 -6.59 4.39 -34.59
C VAL A 515 -5.82 5.70 -34.75
N LEU A 516 -4.62 5.80 -34.17
CA LEU A 516 -3.74 6.96 -34.30
C LEU A 516 -3.41 7.26 -35.77
N ALA A 517 -3.06 6.25 -36.56
CA ALA A 517 -2.81 6.41 -38.00
C ALA A 517 -4.00 6.99 -38.77
N ARG A 518 -5.24 6.76 -38.32
CA ARG A 518 -6.44 7.40 -38.89
C ARG A 518 -6.57 8.84 -38.41
N GLN A 519 -6.31 9.13 -37.15
CA GLN A 519 -6.38 10.48 -36.58
C GLN A 519 -5.30 11.42 -37.13
N LEU A 520 -4.11 10.90 -37.43
CA LEU A 520 -3.02 11.67 -38.06
C LEU A 520 -3.37 12.19 -39.46
N LYS A 521 -4.38 11.62 -40.12
CA LYS A 521 -4.91 12.16 -41.39
C LYS A 521 -5.78 13.41 -41.18
N LYS A 522 -6.32 13.60 -39.97
CA LYS A 522 -7.13 14.78 -39.60
C LYS A 522 -6.23 15.87 -39.00
N ASP A 523 -5.40 15.53 -38.02
CA ASP A 523 -4.37 16.41 -37.46
C ASP A 523 -3.08 15.61 -37.24
N SER A 524 -2.03 15.99 -37.99
CA SER A 524 -0.72 15.32 -37.95
C SER A 524 0.02 15.47 -36.61
N ARG A 525 -0.46 16.33 -35.72
CA ARG A 525 0.12 16.55 -34.38
C ARG A 525 -0.53 15.67 -33.31
N THR A 526 -1.59 14.92 -33.64
CA THR A 526 -2.32 14.10 -32.66
C THR A 526 -1.38 13.14 -31.95
N GLN A 527 -1.44 13.08 -30.62
CA GLN A 527 -0.54 12.28 -29.81
C GLN A 527 -1.33 11.36 -28.88
N PHE A 528 -0.94 10.09 -28.78
CA PHE A 528 -1.55 9.12 -27.87
C PHE A 528 -0.62 8.76 -26.73
N PHE A 529 -1.16 8.72 -25.52
CA PHE A 529 -0.53 8.21 -24.32
C PHE A 529 -0.95 6.74 -24.12
N LEU A 530 0.02 5.83 -24.16
CA LEU A 530 -0.18 4.39 -24.14
C LEU A 530 0.48 3.81 -22.89
N LYS A 531 -0.32 3.21 -22.00
CA LYS A 531 0.20 2.56 -20.80
C LYS A 531 0.92 1.27 -21.15
N LEU A 532 2.02 1.02 -20.45
CA LEU A 532 2.75 -0.24 -20.51
C LEU A 532 2.82 -0.84 -19.10
N THR A 533 2.46 -2.12 -18.98
CA THR A 533 2.48 -2.84 -17.70
C THR A 533 3.87 -3.36 -17.35
N ASN A 534 4.04 -3.81 -16.11
CA ASN A 534 5.30 -4.42 -15.68
C ASN A 534 5.70 -5.63 -16.54
N GLY A 535 4.71 -6.44 -16.93
CA GLY A 535 4.95 -7.64 -17.74
C GLY A 535 5.58 -7.35 -19.10
N SER A 536 5.32 -6.19 -19.68
CA SER A 536 5.96 -5.75 -20.93
C SER A 536 7.27 -5.02 -20.69
N LEU A 537 7.42 -4.33 -19.57
CA LEU A 537 8.66 -3.61 -19.25
C LEU A 537 9.87 -4.57 -19.15
N GLY A 538 9.64 -5.76 -18.60
CA GLY A 538 10.63 -6.82 -18.51
C GLY A 538 10.92 -7.58 -19.81
N ASP A 539 10.11 -7.40 -20.88
CA ASP A 539 10.29 -8.08 -22.16
C ASP A 539 11.17 -7.22 -23.11
N PRO A 540 12.40 -7.68 -23.47
CA PRO A 540 13.30 -6.94 -24.35
C PRO A 540 12.73 -6.66 -25.74
N SER A 541 11.70 -7.38 -26.17
CA SER A 541 11.13 -7.29 -27.51
C SER A 541 10.01 -6.25 -27.65
N VAL A 542 9.50 -5.67 -26.56
CA VAL A 542 8.40 -4.70 -26.59
C VAL A 542 8.71 -3.45 -27.41
N LEU A 543 9.91 -2.88 -27.26
CA LEU A 543 10.33 -1.74 -28.07
C LEU A 543 10.47 -2.11 -29.55
N THR A 544 10.86 -3.35 -29.84
CA THR A 544 10.94 -3.85 -31.21
C THR A 544 9.53 -3.93 -31.82
N TRP A 545 8.54 -4.43 -31.07
CA TRP A 545 7.16 -4.47 -31.53
C TRP A 545 6.61 -3.07 -31.80
N LEU A 546 6.84 -2.13 -30.89
CA LEU A 546 6.42 -0.75 -31.04
C LEU A 546 7.05 -0.12 -32.29
N ASN A 547 8.36 -0.27 -32.48
CA ASN A 547 9.07 0.26 -33.64
C ASN A 547 8.57 -0.35 -34.96
N ASP A 548 8.34 -1.66 -35.00
CA ASP A 548 7.82 -2.36 -36.18
C ASP A 548 6.41 -1.86 -36.54
N ASP A 549 5.52 -1.73 -35.56
CA ASP A 549 4.15 -1.26 -35.77
C ASP A 549 4.12 0.23 -36.18
N LEU A 550 4.96 1.08 -35.59
CA LEU A 550 5.14 2.48 -36.01
C LEU A 550 5.58 2.59 -37.47
N HIS A 551 6.59 1.79 -37.87
CA HIS A 551 7.08 1.77 -39.25
C HIS A 551 6.02 1.25 -40.24
N ALA A 552 5.33 0.16 -39.90
CA ALA A 552 4.30 -0.44 -40.74
C ALA A 552 3.15 0.53 -41.01
N LEU A 553 2.73 1.29 -39.98
CA LEU A 553 1.64 2.25 -40.06
C LEU A 553 2.09 3.67 -40.48
N ARG A 554 3.40 3.90 -40.62
CA ARG A 554 4.03 5.20 -40.95
C ARG A 554 3.67 6.30 -39.96
N ILE A 555 3.66 5.95 -38.67
CA ILE A 555 3.39 6.86 -37.57
C ILE A 555 4.73 7.45 -37.10
N PRO A 556 4.90 8.78 -37.05
CA PRO A 556 6.06 9.38 -36.41
C PRO A 556 6.08 9.05 -34.91
N ALA A 557 7.23 8.68 -34.37
CA ALA A 557 7.36 8.24 -32.98
C ALA A 557 6.97 9.33 -31.95
N ASP A 558 7.14 10.62 -32.29
CA ASP A 558 6.73 11.80 -31.51
C ASP A 558 5.21 11.82 -31.20
N ASN A 559 4.40 11.12 -32.02
CA ASN A 559 2.97 10.99 -31.82
C ASN A 559 2.59 9.93 -30.76
N VAL A 560 3.57 9.24 -30.18
CA VAL A 560 3.35 8.24 -29.12
C VAL A 560 4.12 8.61 -27.88
N VAL A 561 3.42 8.60 -26.75
CA VAL A 561 3.99 8.71 -25.40
C VAL A 561 3.73 7.41 -24.68
N VAL A 562 4.77 6.73 -24.21
CA VAL A 562 4.61 5.55 -23.36
C VAL A 562 4.46 6.00 -21.92
N GLU A 563 3.46 5.48 -21.21
CA GLU A 563 3.23 5.74 -19.79
C GLU A 563 3.68 4.55 -18.95
N LEU A 564 4.53 4.82 -17.96
CA LEU A 564 4.98 3.86 -16.95
C LEU A 564 4.66 4.41 -15.56
N LYS A 565 4.06 3.59 -14.69
CA LYS A 565 3.77 4.01 -13.31
C LYS A 565 5.04 4.15 -12.49
N GLU A 566 5.10 5.16 -11.62
CA GLU A 566 6.23 5.39 -10.69
C GLU A 566 6.58 4.11 -9.89
N PRO A 567 5.63 3.39 -9.25
CA PRO A 567 5.95 2.17 -8.52
C PRO A 567 6.56 1.07 -9.40
N THR A 568 6.11 0.96 -10.65
CA THR A 568 6.66 -0.01 -11.62
C THR A 568 8.10 0.34 -11.99
N ILE A 569 8.40 1.64 -12.16
CA ILE A 569 9.76 2.10 -12.47
C ILE A 569 10.68 1.87 -11.26
N VAL A 570 10.24 2.20 -10.05
CA VAL A 570 11.04 2.03 -8.83
C VAL A 570 11.39 0.56 -8.63
N THR A 571 10.41 -0.34 -8.75
CA THR A 571 10.63 -1.79 -8.57
C THR A 571 11.42 -2.44 -9.72
N HIS A 572 11.43 -1.84 -10.92
CA HIS A 572 12.07 -2.40 -12.11
C HIS A 572 12.93 -1.33 -12.84
N LEU A 573 13.83 -0.68 -12.10
CA LEU A 573 14.57 0.48 -12.58
C LEU A 573 15.42 0.21 -13.83
N LYS A 574 16.18 -0.90 -13.85
CA LYS A 574 17.03 -1.26 -15.00
C LYS A 574 16.21 -1.49 -16.28
N PRO A 575 15.14 -2.31 -16.29
CA PRO A 575 14.21 -2.40 -17.41
C PRO A 575 13.63 -1.04 -17.83
N ALA A 576 13.20 -0.21 -16.88
CA ALA A 576 12.66 1.12 -17.15
C ALA A 576 13.67 2.05 -17.83
N MET A 577 14.92 2.08 -17.35
CA MET A 577 16.00 2.85 -17.96
C MET A 577 16.30 2.39 -19.39
N ASN A 578 16.32 1.08 -19.63
CA ASN A 578 16.51 0.53 -20.97
C ASN A 578 15.35 0.90 -21.90
N ALA A 579 14.11 0.81 -21.42
CA ALA A 579 12.93 1.22 -22.15
C ALA A 579 12.98 2.72 -22.50
N GLY A 580 13.27 3.58 -21.51
CA GLY A 580 13.41 5.02 -21.71
C GLY A 580 14.49 5.39 -22.73
N ARG A 581 15.68 4.75 -22.67
CA ARG A 581 16.73 4.96 -23.68
C ARG A 581 16.27 4.55 -25.08
N GLY A 582 15.63 3.40 -25.21
CA GLY A 582 15.15 2.92 -26.51
C GLY A 582 14.05 3.81 -27.10
N LEU A 583 13.11 4.29 -26.27
CA LEU A 583 12.10 5.27 -26.70
C LEU A 583 12.75 6.57 -27.19
N LYS A 584 13.76 7.07 -26.49
CA LYS A 584 14.51 8.26 -26.89
C LYS A 584 15.26 8.07 -28.21
N GLU A 585 15.89 6.92 -28.41
CA GLU A 585 16.57 6.57 -29.68
C GLU A 585 15.57 6.49 -30.85
N MET A 586 14.34 6.07 -30.59
CA MET A 586 13.24 6.07 -31.56
C MET A 586 12.60 7.45 -31.78
N HIS A 587 12.97 8.47 -30.99
CA HIS A 587 12.30 9.78 -30.94
C HIS A 587 10.82 9.69 -30.49
N SER A 588 10.50 8.74 -29.62
CA SER A 588 9.24 8.67 -28.89
C SER A 588 9.39 9.28 -27.50
N HIS A 589 8.27 9.53 -26.81
CA HIS A 589 8.27 10.14 -25.49
C HIS A 589 7.95 9.15 -24.38
N LEU A 590 8.38 9.51 -23.17
CA LEU A 590 8.08 8.79 -21.95
C LEU A 590 7.33 9.70 -20.97
N CYS A 591 6.32 9.14 -20.30
CA CYS A 591 5.59 9.76 -19.22
C CYS A 591 5.68 8.88 -17.97
N VAL A 592 6.01 9.48 -16.83
CA VAL A 592 5.92 8.80 -15.53
C VAL A 592 4.53 9.06 -14.95
N ASP A 593 3.73 8.01 -14.80
CA ASP A 593 2.37 8.02 -14.25
C ASP A 593 2.37 7.77 -12.73
N ASP A 594 1.29 8.14 -12.03
CA ASP A 594 1.16 8.06 -10.56
C ASP A 594 2.33 8.73 -9.80
N PHE A 595 2.87 9.83 -10.33
CA PHE A 595 4.09 10.46 -9.79
C PHE A 595 3.82 11.29 -8.52
N GLY A 596 4.73 11.18 -7.55
CA GLY A 596 4.82 12.08 -6.41
C GLY A 596 4.61 11.41 -5.05
N ASN A 597 4.27 10.12 -5.03
CA ASN A 597 4.03 9.34 -3.81
C ASN A 597 5.31 8.70 -3.23
N GLY A 598 6.39 8.61 -4.02
CA GLY A 598 7.68 8.12 -3.53
C GLY A 598 8.36 9.08 -2.54
N LEU A 599 9.28 8.58 -1.72
CA LEU A 599 10.04 9.38 -0.74
C LEU A 599 10.86 10.52 -1.38
N LYS A 600 11.35 10.32 -2.61
CA LYS A 600 12.14 11.28 -3.39
C LYS A 600 11.87 11.15 -4.90
N PRO A 601 10.68 11.55 -5.37
CA PRO A 601 10.21 11.23 -6.73
C PRO A 601 11.08 11.89 -7.82
N PHE A 602 11.69 13.04 -7.53
CA PHE A 602 12.61 13.72 -8.47
C PHE A 602 14.01 13.10 -8.58
N GLN A 603 14.41 12.22 -7.67
CA GLN A 603 15.65 11.44 -7.82
C GLN A 603 15.50 10.39 -8.92
N LEU A 604 14.31 9.78 -9.05
CA LEU A 604 14.00 8.82 -10.12
C LEU A 604 14.29 9.42 -11.52
N LEU A 605 13.95 10.70 -11.69
CA LEU A 605 14.17 11.44 -12.94
C LEU A 605 15.64 11.78 -13.24
N GLN A 606 16.58 11.48 -12.34
CA GLN A 606 18.02 11.55 -12.65
C GLN A 606 18.47 10.38 -13.52
N HIS A 607 17.83 9.22 -13.34
CA HIS A 607 18.16 7.99 -14.05
C HIS A 607 17.26 7.73 -15.27
N LEU A 608 16.07 8.32 -15.28
CA LEU A 608 15.07 8.16 -16.33
C LEU A 608 14.74 9.47 -17.03
N ASP A 609 15.00 9.53 -18.34
CA ASP A 609 14.71 10.71 -19.15
C ASP A 609 13.25 10.70 -19.63
N ALA A 610 12.34 11.06 -18.72
CA ALA A 610 10.92 11.23 -19.05
C ALA A 610 10.64 12.62 -19.61
N ASP A 611 9.72 12.76 -20.56
CA ASP A 611 9.28 14.05 -21.10
C ASP A 611 8.13 14.65 -20.28
N HIS A 612 7.28 13.77 -19.75
CA HIS A 612 6.08 14.12 -19.00
C HIS A 612 6.09 13.47 -17.62
N ILE A 613 5.48 14.16 -16.67
CA ILE A 613 5.22 13.67 -15.32
C ILE A 613 3.73 13.83 -15.09
N LYS A 614 3.02 12.73 -14.88
CA LYS A 614 1.61 12.73 -14.54
C LYS A 614 1.48 12.49 -13.03
N LEU A 615 1.00 13.51 -12.33
CA LEU A 615 0.87 13.48 -10.87
C LEU A 615 -0.16 12.46 -10.43
N ASP A 616 0.05 11.88 -9.26
CA ASP A 616 -0.94 10.99 -8.65
C ASP A 616 -2.27 11.71 -8.36
N ALA A 617 -3.38 10.97 -8.52
CA ALA A 617 -4.73 11.49 -8.33
C ALA A 617 -4.99 12.01 -6.90
N SER A 618 -4.25 11.51 -5.90
CA SER A 618 -4.39 11.91 -4.50
C SER A 618 -4.11 13.41 -4.28
N PHE A 619 -3.22 14.01 -5.07
CA PHE A 619 -2.90 15.45 -4.99
C PHE A 619 -4.03 16.33 -5.53
N VAL A 620 -4.94 15.78 -6.33
CA VAL A 620 -6.04 16.52 -6.97
C VAL A 620 -7.29 16.53 -6.11
N LYS A 621 -7.41 15.58 -5.18
CA LYS A 621 -8.57 15.43 -4.31
C LYS A 621 -8.75 16.67 -3.42
N ASN A 622 -9.88 17.35 -3.56
CA ASN A 622 -10.20 18.61 -2.88
C ASN A 622 -9.16 19.72 -3.12
N LEU A 623 -8.57 19.77 -4.32
CA LEU A 623 -7.47 20.70 -4.64
C LEU A 623 -7.83 22.16 -4.36
N ALA A 624 -9.06 22.60 -4.65
CA ALA A 624 -9.50 23.98 -4.41
C ALA A 624 -9.46 24.40 -2.93
N GLU A 625 -9.62 23.45 -2.01
CA GLU A 625 -9.71 23.70 -0.56
C GLU A 625 -8.44 23.31 0.21
N SER A 626 -7.52 22.59 -0.43
CA SER A 626 -6.31 22.08 0.21
C SER A 626 -5.09 22.91 -0.19
N GLU A 627 -4.70 23.86 0.68
CA GLU A 627 -3.46 24.63 0.51
C GLU A 627 -2.23 23.73 0.43
N GLU A 628 -2.20 22.64 1.21
CA GLU A 628 -1.13 21.63 1.19
C GLU A 628 -0.97 20.96 -0.18
N ASN A 629 -2.07 20.53 -0.80
CA ASN A 629 -2.04 19.94 -2.14
C ASN A 629 -1.65 20.98 -3.20
N GLN A 630 -2.15 22.22 -3.07
CA GLN A 630 -1.77 23.31 -3.99
C GLN A 630 -0.27 23.62 -3.92
N GLU A 631 0.30 23.65 -2.72
CA GLU A 631 1.73 23.89 -2.53
C GLU A 631 2.55 22.70 -3.05
N THR A 632 2.13 21.47 -2.79
CA THR A 632 2.80 20.28 -3.33
C THR A 632 2.81 20.27 -4.87
N ILE A 633 1.66 20.54 -5.50
CA ILE A 633 1.58 20.65 -6.96
C ILE A 633 2.43 21.80 -7.48
N ARG A 634 2.48 22.94 -6.79
CA ARG A 634 3.37 24.07 -7.14
C ARG A 634 4.83 23.64 -7.14
N GLU A 635 5.31 23.07 -6.04
CA GLU A 635 6.69 22.62 -5.87
C GLU A 635 7.07 21.61 -6.95
N TYR A 636 6.19 20.63 -7.21
CA TYR A 636 6.42 19.62 -8.24
C TYR A 636 6.42 20.22 -9.65
N THR A 637 5.53 21.17 -9.93
CA THR A 637 5.48 21.87 -11.22
C THR A 637 6.74 22.69 -11.45
N GLU A 638 7.18 23.45 -10.46
CA GLU A 638 8.41 24.25 -10.53
C GLU A 638 9.65 23.37 -10.70
N ALA A 639 9.76 22.28 -9.94
CA ALA A 639 10.88 21.34 -10.03
C ALA A 639 10.91 20.60 -11.39
N ALA A 640 9.74 20.23 -11.93
CA ALA A 640 9.62 19.63 -13.25
C ALA A 640 10.04 20.62 -14.36
N HIS A 641 9.57 21.87 -14.29
CA HIS A 641 9.93 22.92 -15.24
C HIS A 641 11.42 23.24 -15.22
N ALA A 642 12.04 23.27 -14.04
CA ALA A 642 13.49 23.45 -13.90
C ALA A 642 14.30 22.36 -14.63
N LYS A 643 13.72 21.17 -14.81
CA LYS A 643 14.29 20.04 -15.57
C LYS A 643 13.76 19.94 -17.01
N GLY A 644 12.97 20.91 -17.46
CA GLY A 644 12.38 20.95 -18.80
C GLY A 644 11.29 19.90 -19.06
N LYS A 645 10.62 19.42 -18.00
CA LYS A 645 9.57 18.38 -18.08
C LYS A 645 8.18 19.00 -18.02
N GLN A 646 7.20 18.38 -18.68
CA GLN A 646 5.80 18.83 -18.63
C GLN A 646 5.02 18.08 -17.55
N VAL A 647 4.21 18.81 -16.78
CA VAL A 647 3.36 18.23 -15.73
C VAL A 647 1.93 18.03 -16.24
N ILE A 648 1.40 16.85 -15.97
CA ILE A 648 0.02 16.45 -16.25
C ILE A 648 -0.69 16.23 -14.92
N VAL A 649 -1.85 16.84 -14.73
CA VAL A 649 -2.70 16.60 -13.56
C VAL A 649 -3.97 15.86 -13.98
N PRO A 650 -4.16 14.59 -13.53
CA PRO A 650 -5.31 13.79 -13.90
C PRO A 650 -6.51 14.04 -12.98
N HIS A 651 -7.63 13.33 -13.23
CA HIS A 651 -8.82 13.33 -12.37
C HIS A 651 -9.41 14.72 -12.05
N ILE A 652 -9.40 15.63 -13.02
CA ILE A 652 -10.13 16.90 -12.89
C ILE A 652 -11.64 16.65 -12.98
N GLU A 653 -12.37 16.98 -11.90
CA GLU A 653 -13.83 16.77 -11.79
C GLU A 653 -14.64 18.06 -11.82
N ASP A 654 -14.02 19.23 -11.59
CA ASP A 654 -14.71 20.51 -11.54
C ASP A 654 -13.87 21.69 -12.10
N ALA A 655 -14.57 22.81 -12.36
CA ALA A 655 -13.96 24.03 -12.90
C ALA A 655 -13.06 24.76 -11.89
N SER A 656 -13.28 24.59 -10.59
CA SER A 656 -12.51 25.27 -9.54
C SER A 656 -11.09 24.70 -9.46
N ALA A 657 -10.93 23.38 -9.59
CA ALA A 657 -9.65 22.72 -9.72
C ALA A 657 -8.86 23.23 -10.92
N LEU A 658 -9.50 23.41 -12.09
CA LEU A 658 -8.85 23.99 -13.27
C LEU A 658 -8.31 25.40 -13.03
N ALA A 659 -9.11 26.27 -12.39
CA ALA A 659 -8.71 27.64 -12.11
C ALA A 659 -7.46 27.70 -11.20
N VAL A 660 -7.41 26.82 -10.19
CA VAL A 660 -6.25 26.68 -9.32
C VAL A 660 -5.03 26.19 -10.11
N LEU A 661 -5.18 25.12 -10.89
CA LEU A 661 -4.07 24.54 -11.67
C LEU A 661 -3.50 25.50 -12.71
N TYR A 662 -4.35 26.34 -13.31
CA TYR A 662 -3.92 27.42 -14.18
C TYR A 662 -3.02 28.42 -13.43
N GLY A 663 -3.38 28.78 -12.19
CA GLY A 663 -2.56 29.63 -11.32
C GLY A 663 -1.26 28.99 -10.83
N LEU A 664 -1.22 27.65 -10.78
CA LEU A 664 -0.03 26.86 -10.45
C LEU A 664 0.88 26.58 -11.66
N ASN A 665 0.54 27.11 -12.84
CA ASN A 665 1.31 26.95 -14.07
C ASN A 665 1.44 25.48 -14.55
N VAL A 666 0.44 24.64 -14.25
CA VAL A 666 0.40 23.24 -14.70
C VAL A 666 0.22 23.17 -16.21
N ASN A 667 0.97 22.29 -16.90
CA ASN A 667 0.96 22.26 -18.36
C ASN A 667 -0.31 21.62 -18.93
N LEU A 668 -0.61 20.40 -18.48
CA LEU A 668 -1.62 19.54 -19.05
C LEU A 668 -2.61 19.06 -17.97
N VAL A 669 -3.87 18.89 -18.34
CA VAL A 669 -4.93 18.39 -17.47
C VAL A 669 -5.74 17.30 -18.14
N GLN A 670 -6.25 16.37 -17.33
CA GLN A 670 -7.09 15.25 -17.77
C GLN A 670 -8.16 14.98 -16.73
N GLY A 671 -9.41 14.73 -17.11
CA GLY A 671 -10.45 14.45 -16.13
C GLY A 671 -11.86 14.41 -16.71
N PHE A 672 -12.82 13.97 -15.89
CA PHE A 672 -14.23 13.81 -16.28
C PHE A 672 -14.92 15.14 -16.53
N PHE A 673 -14.45 16.22 -15.89
CA PHE A 673 -14.91 17.57 -16.17
C PHE A 673 -14.73 17.97 -17.65
N LEU A 674 -13.62 17.54 -18.25
CA LEU A 674 -13.33 17.78 -19.66
C LEU A 674 -14.13 16.81 -20.53
N GLN A 675 -13.91 15.51 -20.33
CA GLN A 675 -14.64 14.44 -20.98
C GLN A 675 -14.33 13.12 -20.25
N ALA A 676 -15.34 12.28 -20.04
CA ALA A 676 -15.11 10.89 -19.67
C ALA A 676 -14.45 10.10 -20.83
N PRO A 677 -13.80 8.95 -20.60
CA PRO A 677 -13.26 8.13 -21.68
C PRO A 677 -14.34 7.66 -22.68
N MET A 678 -14.20 8.03 -23.95
CA MET A 678 -15.17 7.74 -25.02
C MET A 678 -14.65 6.69 -26.02
N PRO A 679 -15.51 5.97 -26.77
CA PRO A 679 -15.08 5.00 -27.78
C PRO A 679 -14.25 5.58 -28.92
N GLU A 680 -14.43 6.86 -29.24
CA GLU A 680 -13.79 7.53 -30.36
C GLU A 680 -13.00 8.75 -29.86
N PRO A 681 -11.81 9.05 -30.42
CA PRO A 681 -11.06 10.26 -30.12
C PRO A 681 -11.53 11.41 -31.02
N ASP A 682 -12.64 12.06 -30.64
CA ASP A 682 -13.31 13.13 -31.39
C ASP A 682 -13.55 14.43 -30.60
N PHE A 683 -12.77 14.64 -29.53
CA PHE A 683 -12.82 15.83 -28.70
C PHE A 683 -12.40 17.10 -29.47
N ASP A 684 -13.13 18.20 -29.26
CA ASP A 684 -12.88 19.50 -29.89
C ASP A 684 -11.92 20.35 -29.04
N PHE A 685 -10.61 20.22 -29.32
CA PHE A 685 -9.55 20.97 -28.64
C PHE A 685 -9.54 22.48 -28.96
N GLU A 686 -10.30 22.97 -29.95
CA GLU A 686 -10.39 24.41 -30.24
C GLU A 686 -11.41 25.13 -29.35
N SER A 687 -12.26 24.38 -28.66
CA SER A 687 -13.37 24.90 -27.85
C SER A 687 -13.07 25.11 -26.36
N VAL A 688 -11.87 24.72 -25.89
CA VAL A 688 -11.49 24.65 -24.47
C VAL A 688 -10.67 25.84 -24.01
#